data_AF-A0A7C7IG81-F1
#
_entry.id   AF-A0A7C7IG81-F1
#
_cell.length_a   1.000
_cell.length_b   1.000
_cell.length_c   1.000
_cell.angle_alpha   90.00
_cell.angle_beta   90.00
_cell.angle_gamma   90.00
#
_symmetry.space_group_name_H-M   'P 1'
#
loop_
_entity.id
_entity.type
_entity.pdbx_description
1 polymer ?
#
loop_
_entity_poly.entity_id
_entity_poly.type
_entity_poly.pdbx_seq_one_letter_code
_entity_poly.pdbx_strand_id
1 'polypeptide(L)'
;MKKNPTNIILSFRKRISKTLIALFSFFTLSCDFQNPMAFEMPTWFFDLSFPLVQQKYSLEGMIDNKQIFSTPDSLGMQIMFEGALPDTTIGADILEIELNQNIEYSQAPVTAPNFSFSIDTSINLAIPIAPGGKLINDSGTVFSVPPSQTQSVTKDVWNTIASAVDTTIEITIDLPDIPANQLPSFIQSIDGMVIQTDAGSSISDFNTTISNNGLPTNVTNPTVSLITDITSPAKTLANHTQASVVKDASFGPEITSLSQDSLGGAIRMSIGFGIESTANNAVTISAGDSVQVNVAIRMRIAGLDSAIIQVKKTDLPISLPKINFPTDIEIYSGKLKTNSGFDVNEINLTNIISTYPLNVDFSMNFKNFLPPAGKDSTKIDTVLKKGMTLTKTFDLDGYSFVNPAGKDSALSKLTFDAVATLPAQSAKIPLDGTDMGALSLKVTLQELHFESIEANIIQEFPSTKFSIVGMPLGFSGMQFSDTKLEIEMLNGIRLPVILDFDMIGVNQKGDTMKVKALSTLASPTIAGDTSKTITRLSRDGTTTIKYKAPSSVTYYDSTNVPPKSGETTIVELMSSNPAVFDVLSRVRIDGRGSLGAGMHIGGKYRLIAPFEVIMGPMTFLSVTNTAVKEMNHSDRNRIRATLQSASLDLTVENKIPSGGELAMLMSNTGYFPLDTTAAALSDFKDSMVVKQNWVSTDSVYLVSKCDSLNPITGNYFIFDVMDDFSDCVDGMAYLVKATGSAMDTVISYVDTLLIIPLPDPLSYYPATNAGARAGQVKEPGFAVYSSPVSTHTIRLMTNPGQPYMAPRFHLNGSDGKKVFISSSDYIDINSNITFKLSSTGMTSAAPDEIVIKYPNGNQTLNKDKEVTIQWKTFGTVDKVDLAYYAGTDPDVNQDEGWTEIAKDVENVKGDNAYNWTPSSTTGINSMATALRDSVRIRVKSTDGKTRDMSGWYFTISHSSGKIQSVSEIVKIRKNPYKQ
;
A
#
# COMPACT_ATOMS: atom_id res chain seq x y z
N MET A 1 -85.51 84.62 -6.01
CA MET A 1 -86.17 84.62 -7.33
C MET A 1 -86.34 86.08 -7.77
N LYS A 2 -86.01 86.45 -9.03
CA LYS A 2 -86.20 87.79 -9.66
C LYS A 2 -85.38 88.95 -9.03
N LYS A 3 -84.36 89.52 -9.71
CA LYS A 3 -84.34 90.46 -10.86
C LYS A 3 -84.38 91.95 -10.45
N ASN A 4 -83.38 92.72 -10.92
CA ASN A 4 -83.25 94.18 -10.82
C ASN A 4 -84.48 94.96 -11.30
N PRO A 5 -84.56 96.24 -10.90
CA PRO A 5 -84.72 97.31 -11.89
C PRO A 5 -83.72 98.48 -11.76
N THR A 6 -83.60 99.21 -12.86
CA THR A 6 -82.72 100.36 -13.17
C THR A 6 -83.33 101.71 -12.74
N ASN A 7 -82.54 102.81 -12.63
CA ASN A 7 -82.75 104.08 -13.39
C ASN A 7 -82.01 105.37 -12.90
N ILE A 8 -81.62 106.22 -13.88
CA ILE A 8 -81.71 107.72 -13.95
C ILE A 8 -80.82 108.63 -13.02
N ILE A 9 -80.26 109.79 -13.42
CA ILE A 9 -79.88 110.40 -14.73
C ILE A 9 -79.00 111.70 -14.58
N LEU A 10 -78.45 112.23 -15.69
CA LEU A 10 -77.94 113.61 -15.98
C LEU A 10 -76.66 114.22 -15.34
N SER A 11 -75.64 114.32 -16.21
CA SER A 11 -74.59 115.36 -16.40
C SER A 11 -74.46 116.60 -15.50
N PHE A 12 -73.20 117.00 -15.20
CA PHE A 12 -72.73 118.39 -15.41
C PHE A 12 -71.19 118.52 -15.54
N ARG A 13 -70.75 119.50 -16.37
CA ARG A 13 -69.42 120.16 -16.44
C ARG A 13 -68.11 119.39 -16.77
N LYS A 14 -67.76 119.51 -18.06
CA LYS A 14 -66.44 119.98 -18.56
C LYS A 14 -65.49 120.60 -17.50
N ARG A 15 -64.46 119.86 -17.05
CA ARG A 15 -63.14 120.45 -16.67
C ARG A 15 -61.94 119.50 -16.63
N ILE A 16 -62.12 118.18 -16.72
CA ILE A 16 -61.04 117.18 -16.56
C ILE A 16 -60.36 116.77 -17.91
N SER A 17 -60.92 117.18 -19.05
CA SER A 17 -60.49 116.68 -20.38
C SER A 17 -59.16 117.23 -20.93
N LYS A 18 -58.56 118.28 -20.34
CA LYS A 18 -57.30 118.87 -20.86
C LYS A 18 -56.04 118.40 -20.13
N THR A 19 -56.14 118.01 -18.86
CA THR A 19 -55.00 117.48 -18.09
C THR A 19 -54.63 116.05 -18.48
N LEU A 20 -55.61 115.23 -18.90
CA LEU A 20 -55.35 113.83 -19.26
C LEU A 20 -54.61 113.67 -20.60
N ILE A 21 -54.86 114.55 -21.57
CA ILE A 21 -54.22 114.51 -22.90
C ILE A 21 -52.77 115.02 -22.83
N ALA A 22 -52.51 116.04 -22.01
CA ALA A 22 -51.14 116.53 -21.77
C ALA A 22 -50.23 115.49 -21.08
N LEU A 23 -50.79 114.65 -20.20
CA LEU A 23 -50.03 113.60 -19.52
C LEU A 23 -49.66 112.42 -20.44
N PHE A 24 -50.48 112.14 -21.47
CA PHE A 24 -50.22 111.09 -22.45
C PHE A 24 -49.21 111.51 -23.54
N SER A 25 -48.98 112.81 -23.73
CA SER A 25 -48.03 113.33 -24.73
C SER A 25 -46.56 113.30 -24.30
N PHE A 26 -46.26 112.99 -23.03
CA PHE A 26 -44.89 112.95 -22.50
C PHE A 26 -44.21 111.56 -22.56
N PHE A 27 -44.92 110.53 -23.03
CA PHE A 27 -44.43 109.13 -23.05
C PHE A 27 -43.90 108.63 -24.41
N THR A 28 -43.70 109.51 -25.41
CA THR A 28 -43.41 109.08 -26.80
C THR A 28 -42.10 109.57 -27.41
N LEU A 29 -41.15 110.11 -26.62
CA LEU A 29 -39.84 110.58 -27.13
C LEU A 29 -38.64 110.23 -26.24
N SER A 30 -38.37 108.94 -26.06
CA SER A 30 -37.01 108.39 -25.81
C SER A 30 -37.02 106.86 -25.79
N CYS A 31 -37.02 106.25 -26.97
CA CYS A 31 -36.73 104.84 -27.16
C CYS A 31 -35.64 104.69 -28.22
N ASP A 32 -34.42 105.05 -27.84
CA ASP A 32 -33.22 104.56 -28.51
C ASP A 32 -33.00 103.11 -28.01
N PHE A 33 -33.78 102.19 -28.59
CA PHE A 33 -33.64 100.77 -28.30
C PHE A 33 -32.39 100.27 -29.01
N GLN A 34 -31.25 100.34 -28.31
CA GLN A 34 -30.19 99.38 -28.54
C GLN A 34 -30.81 97.98 -28.48
N ASN A 35 -30.63 97.23 -29.56
CA ASN A 35 -31.15 95.88 -29.70
C ASN A 35 -30.68 95.06 -28.48
N PRO A 36 -31.56 94.55 -27.61
CA PRO A 36 -31.12 93.81 -26.44
C PRO A 36 -30.33 92.60 -26.93
N MET A 37 -29.14 92.39 -26.36
CA MET A 37 -28.37 91.18 -26.59
C MET A 37 -29.26 89.97 -26.35
N ALA A 38 -29.10 88.92 -27.15
CA ALA A 38 -29.99 87.77 -27.19
C ALA A 38 -30.35 87.30 -25.77
N PHE A 39 -31.63 87.04 -25.52
CA PHE A 39 -32.11 86.57 -24.22
C PHE A 39 -31.51 85.19 -23.92
N GLU A 40 -30.41 85.16 -23.18
CA GLU A 40 -29.83 83.93 -22.67
C GLU A 40 -30.68 83.42 -21.51
N MET A 41 -31.18 82.18 -21.62
CA MET A 41 -31.92 81.56 -20.52
C MET A 41 -30.98 81.40 -19.30
N PRO A 42 -31.44 81.72 -18.08
CA PRO A 42 -30.62 81.57 -16.90
C PRO A 42 -30.26 80.10 -16.68
N THR A 43 -28.96 79.80 -16.62
CA THR A 43 -28.46 78.46 -16.29
C THR A 43 -28.77 78.14 -14.83
N TRP A 44 -29.68 77.19 -14.60
CA TRP A 44 -29.93 76.61 -13.28
C TRP A 44 -29.18 75.30 -13.12
N PHE A 45 -28.69 75.04 -11.90
CA PHE A 45 -28.05 73.79 -11.53
C PHE A 45 -28.94 73.03 -10.56
N PHE A 46 -28.96 71.71 -10.65
CA PHE A 46 -29.68 70.84 -9.74
C PHE A 46 -28.86 69.58 -9.42
N ASP A 47 -28.93 69.17 -8.16
CA ASP A 47 -28.27 67.96 -7.67
C ASP A 47 -29.29 66.80 -7.70
N LEU A 48 -28.88 65.68 -8.30
CA LEU A 48 -29.72 64.50 -8.54
C LEU A 48 -29.05 63.27 -7.91
N SER A 49 -29.52 62.89 -6.72
CA SER A 49 -28.98 61.77 -5.95
C SER A 49 -29.77 60.47 -6.18
N PHE A 50 -29.05 59.37 -6.43
CA PHE A 50 -29.59 58.03 -6.59
C PHE A 50 -28.90 57.04 -5.65
N PRO A 51 -29.63 56.14 -4.97
CA PRO A 51 -29.02 54.98 -4.33
C PRO A 51 -28.48 54.02 -5.40
N LEU A 52 -27.25 53.54 -5.21
CA LEU A 52 -26.59 52.58 -6.09
C LEU A 52 -26.63 51.16 -5.54
N VAL A 53 -26.13 50.98 -4.31
CA VAL A 53 -26.05 49.68 -3.62
C VAL A 53 -26.40 49.88 -2.15
N GLN A 54 -27.30 49.03 -1.66
CA GLN A 54 -27.60 48.82 -0.25
C GLN A 54 -27.59 47.31 -0.03
N GLN A 55 -26.41 46.74 0.23
CA GLN A 55 -26.24 45.30 0.27
C GLN A 55 -25.19 44.87 1.29
N LYS A 56 -25.55 43.83 2.04
CA LYS A 56 -24.72 43.13 3.00
C LYS A 56 -24.23 41.81 2.42
N TYR A 57 -22.92 41.64 2.35
CA TYR A 57 -22.23 40.48 1.82
C TYR A 57 -21.66 39.67 3.00
N SER A 58 -22.25 38.52 3.33
CA SER A 58 -21.77 37.63 4.40
C SER A 58 -20.84 36.54 3.87
N LEU A 59 -20.00 36.00 4.76
CA LEU A 59 -19.14 34.85 4.45
C LEU A 59 -19.86 33.49 4.59
N GLU A 60 -21.13 33.47 4.99
CA GLU A 60 -21.95 32.26 5.13
C GLU A 60 -21.97 31.38 3.86
N GLY A 61 -21.97 32.02 2.68
CA GLY A 61 -21.91 31.33 1.38
C GLY A 61 -20.62 30.56 1.08
N MET A 62 -19.58 30.67 1.94
CA MET A 62 -18.36 29.85 1.86
C MET A 62 -18.57 28.43 2.39
N ILE A 63 -19.63 28.17 3.16
CA ILE A 63 -19.91 26.85 3.75
C ILE A 63 -20.60 25.98 2.69
N ASP A 64 -19.86 25.00 2.16
CA ASP A 64 -20.35 24.10 1.11
C ASP A 64 -20.84 22.74 1.62
N ASN A 65 -20.55 22.42 2.90
CA ASN A 65 -20.79 21.13 3.54
C ASN A 65 -20.16 19.93 2.79
N LYS A 66 -19.04 20.17 2.09
CA LYS A 66 -18.23 19.15 1.41
C LYS A 66 -16.76 19.23 1.80
N GLN A 67 -16.23 20.45 1.86
CA GLN A 67 -14.85 20.77 2.20
C GLN A 67 -14.81 21.74 3.38
N ILE A 68 -15.71 22.74 3.37
CA ILE A 68 -15.84 23.78 4.38
C ILE A 68 -17.15 23.56 5.13
N PHE A 69 -17.03 23.35 6.43
CA PHE A 69 -18.12 23.06 7.36
C PHE A 69 -18.19 24.12 8.45
N SER A 70 -19.38 24.31 9.02
CA SER A 70 -19.49 24.98 10.32
C SER A 70 -18.69 24.23 11.38
N THR A 71 -18.09 24.94 12.32
CA THR A 71 -17.55 24.34 13.55
C THR A 71 -18.70 23.70 14.37
N PRO A 72 -18.45 22.68 15.21
CA PRO A 72 -19.52 21.99 15.95
C PRO A 72 -20.34 22.87 16.93
N ASP A 73 -19.81 24.03 17.30
CA ASP A 73 -20.49 25.06 18.11
C ASP A 73 -21.24 26.11 17.24
N SER A 74 -21.20 25.97 15.92
CA SER A 74 -21.73 26.91 14.92
C SER A 74 -21.16 28.33 14.99
N LEU A 75 -20.04 28.55 15.69
CA LEU A 75 -19.43 29.88 15.87
C LEU A 75 -18.49 30.31 14.73
N GLY A 76 -18.06 29.39 13.86
CA GLY A 76 -17.22 29.71 12.71
C GLY A 76 -17.12 28.58 11.71
N MET A 77 -16.04 28.60 10.92
CA MET A 77 -15.81 27.68 9.81
C MET A 77 -14.56 26.82 10.04
N GLN A 78 -14.55 25.63 9.46
CA GLN A 78 -13.40 24.72 9.43
C GLN A 78 -13.35 23.96 8.10
N ILE A 79 -12.14 23.73 7.61
CA ILE A 79 -11.90 22.69 6.59
C ILE A 79 -11.93 21.34 7.32
N MET A 80 -12.66 20.37 6.78
CA MET A 80 -12.73 19.01 7.34
C MET A 80 -12.67 17.95 6.24
N PHE A 81 -11.79 16.97 6.41
CA PHE A 81 -11.75 15.77 5.57
C PHE A 81 -11.71 14.53 6.44
N GLU A 82 -12.51 13.52 6.08
CA GLU A 82 -12.56 12.23 6.75
C GLU A 82 -12.49 11.11 5.71
N GLY A 83 -11.88 9.98 6.07
CA GLY A 83 -11.82 8.81 5.21
C GLY A 83 -11.37 7.55 5.97
N ALA A 84 -11.75 6.39 5.44
CA ALA A 84 -11.29 5.10 5.95
C ALA A 84 -9.90 4.77 5.40
N LEU A 85 -9.11 4.04 6.21
CA LEU A 85 -7.92 3.32 5.78
C LEU A 85 -8.32 1.86 5.54
N PRO A 86 -7.75 1.16 4.55
CA PRO A 86 -8.17 -0.21 4.23
C PRO A 86 -7.86 -1.18 5.37
N ASP A 87 -8.86 -1.95 5.77
CA ASP A 87 -8.69 -3.05 6.71
C ASP A 87 -7.86 -4.17 6.05
N THR A 88 -6.73 -4.49 6.65
CA THR A 88 -5.83 -5.57 6.23
C THR A 88 -5.88 -6.68 7.26
N THR A 89 -6.18 -7.91 6.84
CA THR A 89 -6.13 -9.10 7.68
C THR A 89 -4.85 -9.90 7.45
N ILE A 90 -4.31 -10.49 8.50
CA ILE A 90 -3.28 -11.52 8.40
C ILE A 90 -3.98 -12.84 8.04
N GLY A 91 -3.53 -13.47 6.97
CA GLY A 91 -4.06 -14.76 6.51
C GLY A 91 -3.75 -15.91 7.46
N ALA A 92 -4.36 -17.07 7.22
CA ALA A 92 -4.09 -18.28 7.99
C ALA A 92 -2.78 -18.96 7.57
N ASP A 93 -2.30 -18.67 6.36
CA ASP A 93 -1.09 -19.18 5.73
C ASP A 93 0.17 -18.99 6.59
N ILE A 94 0.30 -17.88 7.32
CA ILE A 94 1.43 -17.65 8.23
C ILE A 94 1.47 -18.61 9.45
N LEU A 95 0.43 -19.43 9.63
CA LEU A 95 0.33 -20.45 10.67
C LEU A 95 0.43 -21.88 10.11
N GLU A 96 0.69 -22.01 8.81
CA GLU A 96 0.78 -23.29 8.10
C GLU A 96 2.25 -23.50 7.71
N ILE A 97 2.88 -24.55 8.26
CA ILE A 97 4.32 -24.80 8.14
C ILE A 97 4.54 -26.14 7.44
N GLU A 98 4.87 -26.07 6.15
CA GLU A 98 5.36 -27.21 5.38
C GLU A 98 6.73 -27.66 5.89
N LEU A 99 6.85 -28.95 6.24
CA LEU A 99 8.11 -29.59 6.58
C LEU A 99 8.49 -30.66 5.56
N ASN A 100 7.50 -31.40 5.01
CA ASN A 100 7.64 -32.36 3.92
C ASN A 100 8.82 -33.35 4.11
N GLN A 101 8.95 -33.88 5.34
CA GLN A 101 10.02 -34.79 5.72
C GLN A 101 9.62 -36.26 5.52
N ASN A 102 10.45 -37.01 4.83
CA ASN A 102 10.43 -38.48 4.79
C ASN A 102 11.84 -39.00 5.12
N ILE A 103 12.01 -39.50 6.34
CA ILE A 103 13.27 -40.07 6.84
C ILE A 103 13.15 -41.58 6.81
N GLU A 104 13.95 -42.23 5.98
CA GLU A 104 14.09 -43.69 5.94
C GLU A 104 15.47 -44.08 6.49
N TYR A 105 15.48 -45.01 7.44
CA TYR A 105 16.68 -45.55 8.05
C TYR A 105 16.66 -47.07 7.99
N SER A 106 17.79 -47.65 7.60
CA SER A 106 18.03 -49.09 7.59
C SER A 106 19.46 -49.37 7.99
N GLN A 107 19.64 -50.23 8.99
CA GLN A 107 20.94 -50.72 9.41
C GLN A 107 21.45 -51.79 8.41
N ALA A 108 22.76 -51.86 8.19
CA ALA A 108 23.33 -53.01 7.50
C ALA A 108 23.10 -54.31 8.32
N PRO A 109 22.70 -55.44 7.69
CA PRO A 109 22.54 -56.71 8.39
C PRO A 109 23.82 -57.16 9.09
N VAL A 110 23.67 -57.76 10.27
CA VAL A 110 24.77 -58.46 10.94
C VAL A 110 24.81 -59.89 10.42
N THR A 111 25.96 -60.36 9.96
CA THR A 111 26.13 -61.75 9.49
C THR A 111 26.31 -62.71 10.66
N ALA A 112 25.73 -63.91 10.56
CA ALA A 112 25.95 -65.00 11.50
C ALA A 112 27.38 -65.56 11.41
N PRO A 113 27.86 -66.26 12.46
CA PRO A 113 29.03 -67.12 12.33
C PRO A 113 28.81 -68.16 11.23
N ASN A 114 29.87 -68.51 10.50
CA ASN A 114 29.86 -69.59 9.54
C ASN A 114 30.77 -70.71 10.07
N PHE A 115 30.15 -71.70 10.69
CA PHE A 115 30.81 -72.74 11.48
C PHE A 115 30.10 -74.08 11.29
N SER A 116 30.86 -75.10 10.89
CA SER A 116 30.34 -76.45 10.67
C SER A 116 31.15 -77.47 11.45
N PHE A 117 30.47 -78.37 12.14
CA PHE A 117 31.05 -79.53 12.81
C PHE A 117 30.26 -80.78 12.45
N SER A 118 30.95 -81.88 12.17
CA SER A 118 30.35 -83.20 11.96
C SER A 118 31.31 -84.29 12.44
N ILE A 119 30.76 -85.44 12.81
CA ILE A 119 31.52 -86.61 13.26
C ILE A 119 30.80 -87.88 12.82
N ASP A 120 31.54 -88.87 12.33
CA ASP A 120 31.09 -90.27 12.16
C ASP A 120 32.22 -91.15 12.68
N THR A 121 32.12 -91.56 13.95
CA THR A 121 33.17 -92.31 14.65
C THR A 121 32.65 -93.67 15.05
N SER A 122 33.42 -94.70 14.72
CA SER A 122 33.16 -96.08 15.14
C SER A 122 34.25 -96.53 16.12
N ILE A 123 33.83 -96.98 17.30
CA ILE A 123 34.71 -97.46 18.38
C ILE A 123 34.37 -98.92 18.61
N ASN A 124 35.38 -99.80 18.49
CA ASN A 124 35.24 -101.22 18.78
C ASN A 124 36.21 -101.58 19.91
N LEU A 125 35.66 -101.95 21.06
CA LEU A 125 36.41 -102.41 22.22
C LEU A 125 36.26 -103.93 22.34
N ALA A 126 37.36 -104.65 22.47
CA ALA A 126 37.38 -106.04 22.89
C ALA A 126 37.97 -106.08 24.31
N ILE A 127 37.15 -106.41 25.29
CA ILE A 127 37.47 -106.30 26.72
C ILE A 127 37.69 -107.71 27.29
N PRO A 128 38.94 -108.19 27.38
CA PRO A 128 39.24 -109.54 27.84
C PRO A 128 38.98 -109.67 29.34
N ILE A 129 38.22 -110.70 29.73
CA ILE A 129 37.88 -110.96 31.15
C ILE A 129 38.92 -111.90 31.80
N ALA A 130 39.66 -112.67 31.01
CA ALA A 130 40.74 -113.53 31.50
C ALA A 130 42.00 -112.71 31.89
N PRO A 131 42.41 -112.67 33.18
CA PRO A 131 43.56 -111.87 33.60
C PRO A 131 44.86 -112.32 32.91
N GLY A 132 45.54 -111.39 32.24
CA GLY A 132 46.75 -111.68 31.47
C GLY A 132 46.54 -112.66 30.30
N GLY A 133 45.30 -112.82 29.81
CA GLY A 133 44.95 -113.75 28.74
C GLY A 133 45.03 -115.23 29.13
N LYS A 134 45.02 -115.55 30.44
CA LYS A 134 45.18 -116.91 30.95
C LYS A 134 44.19 -117.22 32.07
N LEU A 135 43.83 -118.50 32.20
CA LEU A 135 42.96 -119.03 33.24
C LEU A 135 43.56 -120.33 33.80
N ILE A 136 43.07 -120.77 34.96
CA ILE A 136 43.47 -122.02 35.61
C ILE A 136 42.29 -122.99 35.58
N ASN A 137 42.52 -124.22 35.11
CA ASN A 137 41.49 -125.26 35.09
C ASN A 137 41.35 -125.98 36.44
N ASP A 138 40.31 -126.80 36.59
CA ASP A 138 40.02 -127.61 37.78
C ASP A 138 41.13 -128.60 38.18
N SER A 139 42.03 -128.91 37.24
CA SER A 139 43.22 -129.73 37.45
C SER A 139 44.46 -128.91 37.84
N GLY A 140 44.30 -127.61 38.11
CA GLY A 140 45.37 -126.70 38.53
C GLY A 140 46.32 -126.25 37.40
N THR A 141 46.01 -126.54 36.14
CA THR A 141 46.85 -126.21 34.99
C THR A 141 46.47 -124.86 34.40
N VAL A 142 47.47 -124.00 34.15
CA VAL A 142 47.29 -122.71 33.46
C VAL A 142 47.13 -122.95 31.96
N PHE A 143 46.08 -122.36 31.37
CA PHE A 143 45.84 -122.36 29.92
C PHE A 143 45.67 -120.93 29.39
N SER A 144 45.90 -120.73 28.10
CA SER A 144 45.69 -119.44 27.41
C SER A 144 44.28 -119.34 26.84
N VAL A 145 43.73 -118.13 26.80
CA VAL A 145 42.47 -117.79 26.15
C VAL A 145 42.73 -117.16 24.78
N PRO A 146 42.05 -117.58 23.69
CA PRO A 146 41.11 -118.70 23.62
C PRO A 146 41.82 -120.07 23.72
N PRO A 147 41.24 -121.08 24.41
CA PRO A 147 41.87 -122.39 24.56
C PRO A 147 41.70 -123.25 23.30
N SER A 148 42.68 -124.11 23.01
CA SER A 148 42.64 -125.03 21.85
C SER A 148 41.81 -126.29 22.09
N GLN A 149 41.43 -126.58 23.34
CA GLN A 149 40.55 -127.67 23.76
C GLN A 149 39.69 -127.18 24.93
N THR A 150 38.45 -127.66 25.03
CA THR A 150 37.52 -127.28 26.11
C THR A 150 38.13 -127.48 27.50
N GLN A 151 38.03 -126.47 28.36
CA GLN A 151 38.53 -126.44 29.74
C GLN A 151 37.40 -126.26 30.74
N SER A 152 37.59 -126.77 31.95
CA SER A 152 36.71 -126.60 33.10
C SER A 152 37.41 -125.71 34.14
N VAL A 153 36.79 -124.61 34.55
CA VAL A 153 37.33 -123.66 35.54
C VAL A 153 36.47 -123.74 36.80
N THR A 154 37.09 -123.82 37.99
CA THR A 154 36.34 -123.99 39.25
C THR A 154 35.49 -122.77 39.59
N LYS A 155 34.42 -122.99 40.36
CA LYS A 155 33.53 -121.96 40.90
C LYS A 155 34.29 -120.79 41.54
N ASP A 156 35.25 -121.09 42.40
CA ASP A 156 35.96 -120.08 43.19
C ASP A 156 36.85 -119.19 42.31
N VAL A 157 37.52 -119.79 41.32
CA VAL A 157 38.33 -119.05 40.33
C VAL A 157 37.45 -118.17 39.45
N TRP A 158 36.35 -118.70 38.91
CA TRP A 158 35.45 -117.92 38.06
C TRP A 158 34.76 -116.79 38.82
N ASN A 159 34.21 -117.07 40.01
CA ASN A 159 33.47 -116.06 40.78
C ASN A 159 34.39 -114.95 41.29
N THR A 160 35.66 -115.26 41.60
CA THR A 160 36.65 -114.24 41.92
C THR A 160 36.87 -113.29 40.73
N ILE A 161 37.04 -113.82 39.52
CA ILE A 161 37.17 -113.02 38.29
C ILE A 161 35.88 -112.21 38.03
N ALA A 162 34.71 -112.84 38.09
CA ALA A 162 33.43 -112.19 37.86
C ALA A 162 33.17 -111.03 38.83
N SER A 163 33.51 -111.21 40.12
CA SER A 163 33.40 -110.16 41.15
C SER A 163 34.43 -109.03 41.02
N ALA A 164 35.52 -109.24 40.28
CA ALA A 164 36.53 -108.22 40.01
C ALA A 164 36.20 -107.35 38.78
N VAL A 165 35.19 -107.73 37.99
CA VAL A 165 34.71 -106.94 36.83
C VAL A 165 33.59 -106.01 37.29
N ASP A 166 34.00 -104.85 37.78
CA ASP A 166 33.17 -103.66 37.98
C ASP A 166 33.86 -102.49 37.26
N THR A 167 33.68 -102.46 35.93
CA THR A 167 34.46 -101.57 35.04
C THR A 167 33.56 -100.55 34.36
N THR A 168 33.76 -99.28 34.68
CA THR A 168 33.24 -98.15 33.89
C THR A 168 34.35 -97.61 32.99
N ILE A 169 34.13 -97.62 31.68
CA ILE A 169 35.01 -97.01 30.68
C ILE A 169 34.38 -95.70 30.23
N GLU A 170 35.11 -94.60 30.42
CA GLU A 170 34.72 -93.26 29.96
C GLU A 170 35.52 -92.87 28.72
N ILE A 171 34.84 -92.39 27.68
CA ILE A 171 35.48 -91.83 26.47
C ILE A 171 34.91 -90.43 26.24
N THR A 172 35.76 -89.41 26.31
CA THR A 172 35.38 -88.00 26.09
C THR A 172 35.76 -87.55 24.68
N ILE A 173 34.88 -86.79 24.05
CA ILE A 173 35.09 -86.08 22.78
C ILE A 173 34.80 -84.60 23.05
N ASP A 174 35.84 -83.77 23.01
CA ASP A 174 35.72 -82.32 23.13
C ASP A 174 35.23 -81.73 21.79
N LEU A 175 34.34 -80.74 21.86
CA LEU A 175 33.79 -80.05 20.70
C LEU A 175 34.61 -78.78 20.39
N PRO A 176 34.82 -78.43 19.11
CA PRO A 176 35.59 -77.23 18.75
C PRO A 176 34.82 -75.94 19.06
N ASP A 177 35.55 -74.94 19.56
CA ASP A 177 35.04 -73.58 19.77
C ASP A 177 34.76 -72.84 18.44
N ILE A 178 33.75 -71.97 18.43
CA ILE A 178 33.50 -71.05 17.32
C ILE A 178 34.54 -69.92 17.33
N PRO A 179 35.23 -69.62 16.21
CA PRO A 179 36.25 -68.59 16.15
C PRO A 179 35.75 -67.20 16.60
N ALA A 180 36.42 -66.60 17.58
CA ALA A 180 35.99 -65.32 18.18
C ALA A 180 35.90 -64.14 17.19
N ASN A 181 36.61 -64.20 16.06
CA ASN A 181 36.53 -63.21 14.98
C ASN A 181 35.27 -63.34 14.10
N GLN A 182 34.52 -64.44 14.21
CA GLN A 182 33.22 -64.63 13.55
C GLN A 182 32.04 -64.21 14.45
N LEU A 183 32.26 -63.95 15.74
CA LEU A 183 31.20 -63.62 16.69
C LEU A 183 30.89 -62.12 16.68
N PRO A 184 29.63 -61.71 16.43
CA PRO A 184 29.19 -60.33 16.62
C PRO A 184 29.48 -59.80 18.03
N SER A 185 29.81 -58.51 18.12
CA SER A 185 30.27 -57.88 19.35
C SER A 185 29.25 -57.88 20.51
N PHE A 186 27.97 -58.18 20.27
CA PHE A 186 26.93 -58.32 21.29
C PHE A 186 26.89 -59.72 21.96
N ILE A 187 27.59 -60.71 21.42
CA ILE A 187 27.70 -62.03 22.05
C ILE A 187 28.62 -61.93 23.28
N GLN A 188 28.23 -62.61 24.35
CA GLN A 188 28.97 -62.70 25.62
C GLN A 188 29.61 -64.07 25.79
N SER A 189 28.84 -65.14 25.56
CA SER A 189 29.29 -66.54 25.61
C SER A 189 28.48 -67.37 24.62
N ILE A 190 29.04 -68.53 24.27
CA ILE A 190 28.32 -69.65 23.67
C ILE A 190 28.17 -70.69 24.77
N ASP A 191 26.93 -71.08 25.04
CA ASP A 191 26.59 -72.01 26.13
C ASP A 191 26.37 -73.44 25.60
N GLY A 192 26.25 -73.61 24.28
CA GLY A 192 26.10 -74.89 23.61
C GLY A 192 25.76 -74.76 22.13
N MET A 193 25.58 -75.89 21.46
CA MET A 193 25.25 -75.99 20.03
C MET A 193 24.09 -76.96 19.82
N VAL A 194 23.34 -76.83 18.72
CA VAL A 194 22.17 -77.66 18.39
C VAL A 194 22.48 -78.50 17.16
N ILE A 195 22.28 -79.81 17.25
CA ILE A 195 22.45 -80.73 16.13
C ILE A 195 21.40 -80.45 15.05
N GLN A 196 21.80 -80.46 13.78
CA GLN A 196 20.85 -80.25 12.67
C GLN A 196 19.73 -81.31 12.64
N THR A 197 18.58 -80.96 12.09
CA THR A 197 17.48 -81.92 11.89
C THR A 197 17.91 -82.99 10.88
N ASP A 198 17.62 -84.27 11.18
CA ASP A 198 17.90 -85.38 10.26
C ASP A 198 17.17 -85.19 8.91
N ALA A 199 17.92 -85.27 7.81
CA ALA A 199 17.41 -85.04 6.46
C ALA A 199 18.17 -85.85 5.40
N GLY A 200 17.48 -86.78 4.73
CA GLY A 200 18.06 -87.60 3.67
C GLY A 200 19.21 -88.48 4.17
N SER A 201 20.43 -88.23 3.68
CA SER A 201 21.65 -88.92 4.13
C SER A 201 22.27 -88.32 5.41
N SER A 202 21.84 -87.12 5.81
CA SER A 202 22.31 -86.45 7.03
C SER A 202 21.54 -87.01 8.22
N ILE A 203 22.10 -88.03 8.87
CA ILE A 203 21.52 -88.69 10.05
C ILE A 203 22.51 -88.56 11.23
N SER A 204 22.00 -88.09 12.37
CA SER A 204 22.72 -87.98 13.63
C SER A 204 22.17 -89.00 14.61
N ASP A 205 22.95 -90.02 14.96
CA ASP A 205 22.53 -91.10 15.84
C ASP A 205 23.67 -91.65 16.72
N PHE A 206 23.28 -92.29 17.80
CA PHE A 206 24.14 -93.07 18.66
C PHE A 206 23.68 -94.53 18.59
N ASN A 207 24.54 -95.39 18.04
CA ASN A 207 24.27 -96.81 17.82
C ASN A 207 25.25 -97.65 18.64
N THR A 208 24.76 -98.62 19.43
CA THR A 208 25.61 -99.47 20.27
C THR A 208 25.21 -100.93 20.20
N THR A 209 26.20 -101.82 20.17
CA THR A 209 26.03 -103.28 20.34
C THR A 209 27.02 -103.80 21.38
N ILE A 210 26.57 -104.65 22.29
CA ILE A 210 27.38 -105.30 23.32
C ILE A 210 27.21 -106.81 23.19
N SER A 211 28.31 -107.52 22.90
CA SER A 211 28.31 -108.96 22.69
C SER A 211 29.10 -109.67 23.78
N ASN A 212 28.48 -110.68 24.39
CA ASN A 212 29.17 -111.66 25.21
C ASN A 212 29.90 -112.63 24.27
N ASN A 213 31.23 -112.53 24.16
CA ASN A 213 32.02 -113.30 23.19
C ASN A 213 32.84 -114.36 23.92
N GLY A 214 32.26 -115.55 24.09
CA GLY A 214 32.93 -116.68 24.71
C GLY A 214 32.94 -116.72 26.24
N LEU A 215 32.19 -115.87 26.97
CA LEU A 215 32.11 -116.00 28.43
C LEU A 215 31.19 -117.17 28.82
N PRO A 216 31.52 -117.95 29.86
CA PRO A 216 30.72 -119.09 30.30
C PRO A 216 29.51 -118.70 31.17
N THR A 217 29.45 -117.45 31.63
CA THR A 217 28.30 -116.87 32.35
C THR A 217 27.88 -115.57 31.64
N ASN A 218 26.74 -115.03 32.06
CA ASN A 218 26.15 -113.88 31.39
C ASN A 218 26.88 -112.57 31.76
N VAL A 219 26.86 -111.59 30.86
CA VAL A 219 27.20 -110.20 31.17
C VAL A 219 25.97 -109.59 31.86
N THR A 220 26.13 -108.90 32.99
CA THR A 220 25.03 -108.37 33.81
C THR A 220 24.97 -106.85 33.77
N ASN A 221 23.74 -106.32 33.72
CA ASN A 221 23.44 -104.88 33.64
C ASN A 221 24.27 -104.07 32.61
N PRO A 222 24.64 -104.59 31.42
CA PRO A 222 25.42 -103.80 30.47
C PRO A 222 24.67 -102.52 30.08
N THR A 223 25.41 -101.42 30.16
CA THR A 223 24.94 -100.04 30.06
C THR A 223 25.91 -99.26 29.18
N VAL A 224 25.40 -98.58 28.16
CA VAL A 224 26.15 -97.59 27.39
C VAL A 224 25.35 -96.29 27.34
N SER A 225 25.85 -95.27 28.03
CA SER A 225 25.27 -93.92 28.09
C SER A 225 26.08 -92.93 27.27
N LEU A 226 25.39 -91.98 26.64
CA LEU A 226 25.95 -90.79 26.02
C LEU A 226 25.46 -89.56 26.80
N ILE A 227 26.37 -88.74 27.33
CA ILE A 227 26.06 -87.53 28.09
C ILE A 227 26.80 -86.31 27.51
N THR A 228 26.28 -85.11 27.74
CA THR A 228 26.91 -83.84 27.37
C THR A 228 26.75 -82.78 28.48
N ASP A 229 27.73 -81.89 28.60
CA ASP A 229 27.89 -80.96 29.72
C ASP A 229 27.16 -79.60 29.55
N ILE A 230 26.14 -79.56 28.70
CA ILE A 230 25.31 -78.35 28.46
C ILE A 230 24.48 -77.92 29.69
N THR A 231 24.27 -78.80 30.66
CA THR A 231 23.60 -78.51 31.92
C THR A 231 24.41 -79.02 33.11
N SER A 232 24.10 -78.51 34.30
CA SER A 232 24.57 -79.07 35.57
C SER A 232 23.35 -79.55 36.37
N PRO A 233 23.15 -80.87 36.57
CA PRO A 233 23.99 -81.99 36.11
C PRO A 233 23.96 -82.18 34.58
N ALA A 234 24.95 -82.91 34.06
CA ALA A 234 25.10 -83.19 32.63
C ALA A 234 23.86 -83.86 32.03
N LYS A 235 23.52 -83.50 30.80
CA LYS A 235 22.36 -84.00 30.07
C LYS A 235 22.68 -85.36 29.46
N THR A 236 21.86 -86.38 29.74
CA THR A 236 21.89 -87.64 28.99
C THR A 236 21.24 -87.46 27.61
N LEU A 237 21.98 -87.80 26.56
CA LEU A 237 21.54 -87.83 25.17
C LEU A 237 21.03 -89.21 24.76
N ALA A 238 21.69 -90.28 25.22
CA ALA A 238 21.27 -91.66 24.99
C ALA A 238 21.62 -92.52 26.21
N ASN A 239 20.85 -93.58 26.45
CA ASN A 239 21.18 -94.58 27.47
C ASN A 239 20.62 -95.95 27.07
N HIS A 240 21.49 -96.84 26.64
CA HIS A 240 21.13 -98.19 26.22
C HIS A 240 21.50 -99.17 27.34
N THR A 241 20.50 -99.82 27.93
CA THR A 241 20.67 -100.76 29.05
C THR A 241 19.95 -102.07 28.79
N GLN A 242 20.51 -103.16 29.31
CA GLN A 242 19.92 -104.49 29.27
C GLN A 242 20.18 -105.21 30.59
N ALA A 243 19.24 -106.03 31.06
CA ALA A 243 19.41 -106.74 32.34
C ALA A 243 20.55 -107.78 32.29
N SER A 244 20.65 -108.52 31.18
CA SER A 244 21.67 -109.55 30.98
C SER A 244 21.88 -109.92 29.51
N VAL A 245 23.11 -110.32 29.15
CA VAL A 245 23.48 -110.85 27.82
C VAL A 245 24.15 -112.22 27.98
N VAL A 246 23.45 -113.26 27.51
CA VAL A 246 23.89 -114.66 27.62
C VAL A 246 25.08 -114.97 26.74
N LYS A 247 25.78 -116.08 27.03
CA LYS A 247 26.93 -116.57 26.24
C LYS A 247 26.65 -116.53 24.74
N ASP A 248 27.58 -115.94 23.99
CA ASP A 248 27.60 -115.82 22.53
C ASP A 248 26.40 -115.06 21.91
N ALA A 249 25.62 -114.34 22.74
CA ALA A 249 24.57 -113.43 22.33
C ALA A 249 25.03 -111.97 22.31
N SER A 250 24.21 -111.10 21.71
CA SER A 250 24.42 -109.65 21.66
C SER A 250 23.18 -108.87 22.10
N PHE A 251 23.40 -107.75 22.75
CA PHE A 251 22.42 -106.68 22.97
C PHE A 251 22.67 -105.57 21.95
N GLY A 252 21.63 -105.14 21.23
CA GLY A 252 21.71 -104.19 20.13
C GLY A 252 21.82 -104.82 18.73
N PRO A 253 21.93 -104.01 17.66
CA PRO A 253 22.16 -102.57 17.69
C PRO A 253 20.99 -101.77 18.26
N GLU A 254 21.22 -101.10 19.39
CA GLU A 254 20.30 -100.09 19.94
C GLU A 254 20.67 -98.74 19.35
N ILE A 255 19.67 -97.96 18.92
CA ILE A 255 19.85 -96.69 18.20
C ILE A 255 19.01 -95.59 18.84
N THR A 256 19.67 -94.52 19.29
CA THR A 256 19.04 -93.26 19.69
C THR A 256 19.36 -92.19 18.64
N SER A 257 18.35 -91.49 18.09
CA SER A 257 18.60 -90.30 17.25
C SER A 257 19.03 -89.13 18.12
N LEU A 258 20.01 -88.37 17.63
CA LEU A 258 20.53 -87.14 18.22
C LEU A 258 20.03 -85.88 17.47
N SER A 259 19.09 -86.04 16.54
CA SER A 259 18.52 -84.94 15.74
C SER A 259 17.93 -83.85 16.65
N GLN A 260 18.31 -82.59 16.43
CA GLN A 260 17.88 -81.42 17.22
C GLN A 260 18.25 -81.42 18.70
N ASP A 261 19.08 -82.37 19.16
CA ASP A 261 19.60 -82.34 20.52
C ASP A 261 20.66 -81.25 20.70
N SER A 262 20.64 -80.64 21.89
CA SER A 262 21.64 -79.65 22.28
C SER A 262 22.87 -80.31 22.94
N LEU A 263 24.05 -79.84 22.53
CA LEU A 263 25.40 -80.23 22.96
C LEU A 263 26.07 -79.11 23.77
N GLY A 264 26.88 -79.49 24.75
CA GLY A 264 27.72 -78.58 25.54
C GLY A 264 29.08 -78.33 24.90
N GLY A 265 30.13 -78.26 25.72
CA GLY A 265 31.53 -78.21 25.27
C GLY A 265 32.13 -79.60 25.00
N ALA A 266 31.58 -80.65 25.62
CA ALA A 266 32.04 -82.02 25.43
C ALA A 266 30.90 -83.05 25.39
N ILE A 267 31.19 -84.20 24.78
CA ILE A 267 30.36 -85.39 24.76
C ILE A 267 31.13 -86.52 25.45
N ARG A 268 30.49 -87.27 26.35
CA ARG A 268 31.11 -88.40 27.06
C ARG A 268 30.30 -89.66 26.87
N MET A 269 30.97 -90.75 26.55
CA MET A 269 30.42 -92.10 26.49
C MET A 269 30.85 -92.87 27.72
N SER A 270 29.87 -93.34 28.50
CA SER A 270 30.07 -94.18 29.69
C SER A 270 29.63 -95.60 29.39
N ILE A 271 30.54 -96.56 29.53
CA ILE A 271 30.31 -97.98 29.25
C ILE A 271 30.51 -98.75 30.55
N GLY A 272 29.48 -99.41 31.08
CA GLY A 272 29.55 -100.19 32.31
C GLY A 272 28.88 -101.55 32.15
N PHE A 273 29.45 -102.60 32.76
CA PHE A 273 28.85 -103.93 32.85
C PHE A 273 29.49 -104.74 33.98
N GLY A 274 28.74 -105.70 34.52
CA GLY A 274 29.25 -106.75 35.40
C GLY A 274 29.30 -108.11 34.71
N ILE A 275 29.81 -109.13 35.42
CA ILE A 275 29.82 -110.53 34.99
C ILE A 275 29.10 -111.38 36.03
N GLU A 276 28.22 -112.28 35.59
CA GLU A 276 27.45 -113.13 36.49
C GLU A 276 28.35 -114.20 37.16
N SER A 277 28.22 -114.35 38.48
CA SER A 277 28.85 -115.45 39.22
C SER A 277 28.08 -116.76 39.00
N THR A 278 28.79 -117.89 38.96
CA THR A 278 28.18 -119.21 38.83
C THR A 278 27.75 -119.78 40.19
N ALA A 279 26.59 -120.45 40.21
CA ALA A 279 26.18 -121.31 41.31
C ALA A 279 26.81 -122.72 41.21
N ASN A 280 27.13 -123.17 39.99
CA ASN A 280 27.65 -124.50 39.69
C ASN A 280 29.09 -124.68 40.20
N ASN A 281 29.51 -125.93 40.44
CA ASN A 281 30.85 -126.25 40.97
C ASN A 281 32.01 -125.85 40.02
N ALA A 282 31.73 -125.75 38.71
CA ALA A 282 32.66 -125.30 37.69
C ALA A 282 31.91 -124.61 36.53
N VAL A 283 32.64 -123.91 35.68
CA VAL A 283 32.19 -123.34 34.41
C VAL A 283 33.02 -123.90 33.26
N THR A 284 32.39 -124.05 32.08
CA THR A 284 33.03 -124.63 30.90
C THR A 284 33.46 -123.54 29.92
N ILE A 285 34.76 -123.45 29.62
CA ILE A 285 35.31 -122.63 28.54
C ILE A 285 35.51 -123.55 27.33
N SER A 286 34.78 -123.33 26.24
CA SER A 286 34.86 -124.16 25.04
C SER A 286 36.13 -123.89 24.24
N ALA A 287 36.57 -124.86 23.44
CA ALA A 287 37.66 -124.63 22.49
C ALA A 287 37.32 -123.46 21.54
N GLY A 288 38.17 -122.43 21.50
CA GLY A 288 37.95 -121.20 20.73
C GLY A 288 37.23 -120.06 21.47
N ASP A 289 36.72 -120.27 22.67
CA ASP A 289 36.05 -119.21 23.46
C ASP A 289 37.00 -118.06 23.78
N SER A 290 36.66 -116.84 23.36
CA SER A 290 37.51 -115.66 23.55
C SER A 290 37.42 -115.02 24.95
N VAL A 291 36.45 -115.44 25.78
CA VAL A 291 36.23 -115.00 27.18
C VAL A 291 36.35 -113.47 27.32
N GLN A 292 35.62 -112.73 26.49
CA GLN A 292 35.67 -111.27 26.41
C GLN A 292 34.29 -110.64 26.20
N VAL A 293 34.14 -109.37 26.56
CA VAL A 293 32.98 -108.55 26.17
C VAL A 293 33.40 -107.66 25.00
N ASN A 294 32.69 -107.77 23.89
CA ASN A 294 32.88 -106.87 22.74
C ASN A 294 31.86 -105.73 22.81
N VAL A 295 32.31 -104.49 22.68
CA VAL A 295 31.46 -103.30 22.62
C VAL A 295 31.73 -102.57 21.31
N ALA A 296 30.73 -102.49 20.44
CA ALA A 296 30.77 -101.74 19.20
C ALA A 296 29.86 -100.51 19.34
N ILE A 297 30.43 -99.32 19.15
CA ILE A 297 29.72 -98.04 19.20
C ILE A 297 29.93 -97.33 17.86
N ARG A 298 28.88 -96.76 17.29
CA ARG A 298 28.96 -95.77 16.23
C ARG A 298 28.21 -94.52 16.65
N MET A 299 28.89 -93.38 16.59
CA MET A 299 28.30 -92.07 16.85
C MET A 299 28.36 -91.22 15.59
N ARG A 300 27.22 -90.66 15.19
CA ARG A 300 27.10 -89.72 14.08
C ARG A 300 26.48 -88.41 14.54
N ILE A 301 27.08 -87.30 14.12
CA ILE A 301 26.48 -85.97 14.13
C ILE A 301 26.72 -85.43 12.73
N ALA A 302 25.66 -85.29 11.94
CA ALA A 302 25.79 -84.95 10.53
C ALA A 302 26.05 -83.45 10.29
N GLY A 303 25.83 -82.60 11.29
CA GLY A 303 25.98 -81.15 11.22
C GLY A 303 25.38 -80.42 12.42
N LEU A 304 25.59 -79.12 12.48
CA LEU A 304 25.00 -78.21 13.46
C LEU A 304 24.03 -77.24 12.78
N ASP A 305 22.97 -76.86 13.48
CA ASP A 305 21.97 -75.88 13.04
C ASP A 305 22.23 -74.50 13.65
N SER A 306 22.36 -74.43 14.97
CA SER A 306 22.45 -73.17 15.71
C SER A 306 23.34 -73.24 16.95
N ALA A 307 23.93 -72.10 17.33
CA ALA A 307 24.56 -71.92 18.63
C ALA A 307 23.57 -71.32 19.63
N ILE A 308 23.61 -71.82 20.87
CA ILE A 308 22.94 -71.26 22.03
C ILE A 308 23.91 -70.24 22.63
N ILE A 309 23.50 -68.98 22.70
CA ILE A 309 24.35 -67.87 23.13
C ILE A 309 23.76 -67.10 24.30
N GLN A 310 24.61 -66.43 25.06
CA GLN A 310 24.23 -65.29 25.88
C GLN A 310 24.58 -64.00 25.15
N VAL A 311 23.61 -63.10 25.06
CA VAL A 311 23.78 -61.74 24.54
C VAL A 311 24.03 -60.81 25.73
N LYS A 312 25.05 -59.95 25.66
CA LYS A 312 25.21 -58.85 26.62
C LYS A 312 24.44 -57.62 26.15
N LYS A 313 24.01 -56.79 27.10
CA LYS A 313 23.34 -55.52 26.78
C LYS A 313 24.22 -54.67 25.85
N THR A 314 23.71 -54.36 24.65
CA THR A 314 24.47 -53.68 23.59
C THR A 314 23.58 -52.68 22.86
N ASP A 315 23.98 -51.41 22.82
CA ASP A 315 23.25 -50.38 22.07
C ASP A 315 23.51 -50.51 20.56
N LEU A 316 22.45 -50.44 19.76
CA LEU A 316 22.49 -50.49 18.31
C LEU A 316 22.71 -49.08 17.73
N PRO A 317 23.53 -48.92 16.68
CA PRO A 317 23.93 -47.62 16.17
C PRO A 317 22.82 -46.96 15.32
N ILE A 318 21.83 -46.36 15.98
CA ILE A 318 20.78 -45.57 15.34
C ILE A 318 21.20 -44.09 15.21
N SER A 319 21.17 -43.56 13.99
CA SER A 319 21.45 -42.15 13.70
C SER A 319 20.50 -41.66 12.62
N LEU A 320 19.65 -40.70 12.98
CA LEU A 320 18.63 -40.13 12.10
C LEU A 320 19.00 -38.67 11.75
N PRO A 321 18.75 -38.21 10.52
CA PRO A 321 18.98 -36.82 10.14
C PRO A 321 18.12 -35.86 10.99
N LYS A 322 18.64 -34.66 11.21
CA LYS A 322 17.90 -33.60 11.92
C LYS A 322 16.83 -33.04 10.99
N ILE A 323 15.61 -32.92 11.50
CA ILE A 323 14.53 -32.19 10.82
C ILE A 323 14.77 -30.70 11.08
N ASN A 324 15.12 -29.96 10.04
CA ASN A 324 15.25 -28.50 10.13
C ASN A 324 13.86 -27.85 10.15
N PHE A 325 13.73 -26.72 10.82
CA PHE A 325 12.53 -25.87 10.76
C PHE A 325 12.79 -24.67 9.83
N PRO A 326 11.78 -24.13 9.13
CA PRO A 326 11.96 -22.97 8.27
C PRO A 326 12.53 -21.75 9.03
N THR A 327 13.39 -20.97 8.38
CA THR A 327 14.22 -19.94 9.02
C THR A 327 13.69 -18.51 8.92
N ASP A 328 12.67 -18.29 8.11
CA ASP A 328 12.23 -16.93 7.74
C ASP A 328 11.47 -16.21 8.86
N ILE A 329 11.07 -16.97 9.90
CA ILE A 329 10.42 -16.50 11.12
C ILE A 329 11.08 -17.18 12.32
N GLU A 330 11.49 -16.42 13.33
CA GLU A 330 12.04 -16.97 14.58
C GLU A 330 10.89 -17.45 15.49
N ILE A 331 10.56 -18.74 15.42
CA ILE A 331 9.48 -19.36 16.22
C ILE A 331 10.03 -19.86 17.57
N TYR A 332 9.34 -19.57 18.67
CA TYR A 332 9.74 -19.95 20.03
C TYR A 332 8.81 -21.02 20.64
N SER A 333 7.50 -20.87 20.41
CA SER A 333 6.46 -21.77 20.91
C SER A 333 5.21 -21.67 20.03
N GLY A 334 4.21 -22.50 20.29
CA GLY A 334 2.92 -22.41 19.62
C GLY A 334 1.91 -23.41 20.16
N LYS A 335 0.72 -23.45 19.54
CA LYS A 335 -0.34 -24.42 19.79
C LYS A 335 -0.83 -24.94 18.46
N LEU A 336 -0.83 -26.26 18.27
CA LEU A 336 -1.34 -26.88 17.06
C LEU A 336 -2.86 -26.80 17.01
N LYS A 337 -3.39 -26.60 15.81
CA LYS A 337 -4.83 -26.50 15.50
C LYS A 337 -5.55 -27.81 15.87
N THR A 338 -6.87 -27.77 16.01
CA THR A 338 -7.71 -28.96 16.18
C THR A 338 -8.59 -29.19 14.96
N ASN A 339 -8.81 -30.46 14.63
CA ASN A 339 -9.43 -30.93 13.38
C ASN A 339 -8.67 -30.40 12.15
N SER A 340 -7.35 -30.58 12.12
CA SER A 340 -6.46 -29.93 11.15
C SER A 340 -6.53 -30.53 9.74
N GLY A 341 -6.75 -31.83 9.60
CA GLY A 341 -6.87 -32.52 8.31
C GLY A 341 -6.47 -34.00 8.40
N PHE A 342 -6.23 -34.62 7.24
CA PHE A 342 -5.41 -35.85 7.14
C PHE A 342 -3.98 -35.44 6.83
N ASP A 343 -2.97 -36.19 7.31
CA ASP A 343 -1.52 -35.92 7.12
C ASP A 343 -0.99 -34.58 7.69
N VAL A 344 -1.87 -33.68 8.12
CA VAL A 344 -1.56 -32.43 8.84
C VAL A 344 -1.50 -32.71 10.34
N ASN A 345 -0.54 -32.09 11.04
CA ASN A 345 -0.32 -32.32 12.47
C ASN A 345 -0.13 -33.80 12.83
N GLU A 346 0.37 -34.64 11.91
CA GLU A 346 0.62 -36.06 12.15
C GLU A 346 2.11 -36.39 12.09
N ILE A 347 2.60 -37.17 13.05
CA ILE A 347 3.87 -37.91 12.90
C ILE A 347 3.53 -39.35 12.56
N ASN A 348 3.83 -39.75 11.34
CA ASN A 348 3.55 -41.07 10.82
C ASN A 348 4.83 -41.93 10.90
N LEU A 349 4.86 -42.87 11.85
CA LEU A 349 5.94 -43.84 12.02
C LEU A 349 5.53 -45.18 11.40
N THR A 350 6.25 -45.62 10.37
CA THR A 350 5.96 -46.83 9.61
C THR A 350 7.20 -47.71 9.51
N ASN A 351 7.00 -49.00 9.21
CA ASN A 351 8.09 -49.97 8.97
C ASN A 351 9.15 -50.04 10.09
N ILE A 352 8.77 -49.76 11.35
CA ILE A 352 9.63 -50.02 12.51
C ILE A 352 9.70 -51.55 12.65
N ILE A 353 10.79 -52.14 12.17
CA ILE A 353 10.98 -53.58 12.05
C ILE A 353 12.36 -53.93 12.60
N SER A 354 12.40 -54.97 13.45
CA SER A 354 13.62 -55.69 13.79
C SER A 354 13.56 -57.05 13.12
N THR A 355 14.50 -57.34 12.22
CA THR A 355 14.66 -58.68 11.65
C THR A 355 15.59 -59.58 12.48
N TYR A 356 16.15 -59.06 13.57
CA TYR A 356 16.97 -59.85 14.49
C TYR A 356 16.22 -61.06 15.06
N PRO A 357 16.87 -62.22 15.27
CA PRO A 357 16.33 -63.35 16.04
C PRO A 357 16.30 -63.07 17.56
N LEU A 358 16.55 -61.82 17.96
CA LEU A 358 16.67 -61.34 19.32
C LEU A 358 15.56 -60.30 19.57
N ASN A 359 15.13 -60.17 20.83
CA ASN A 359 14.33 -59.02 21.21
C ASN A 359 15.20 -57.75 21.13
N VAL A 360 14.65 -56.64 20.64
CA VAL A 360 15.30 -55.31 20.63
C VAL A 360 14.41 -54.31 21.37
N ASP A 361 14.93 -53.70 22.43
CA ASP A 361 14.26 -52.60 23.12
C ASP A 361 14.38 -51.35 22.24
N PHE A 362 13.25 -50.74 21.86
CA PHE A 362 13.18 -49.56 21.00
C PHE A 362 12.40 -48.45 21.67
N SER A 363 13.02 -47.26 21.76
CA SER A 363 12.37 -46.04 22.24
C SER A 363 12.63 -44.88 21.29
N MET A 364 11.59 -44.09 21.03
CA MET A 364 11.66 -42.85 20.25
C MET A 364 10.78 -41.79 20.93
N ASN A 365 11.23 -40.54 21.00
CA ASN A 365 10.49 -39.46 21.67
C ASN A 365 10.69 -38.10 21.00
N PHE A 366 9.62 -37.48 20.50
CA PHE A 366 9.65 -36.12 19.93
C PHE A 366 9.37 -35.07 21.01
N LYS A 367 10.40 -34.34 21.43
CA LYS A 367 10.36 -33.42 22.59
C LYS A 367 9.66 -32.09 22.33
N ASN A 368 9.42 -31.72 21.08
CA ASN A 368 8.77 -30.46 20.71
C ASN A 368 7.25 -30.43 20.96
N PHE A 369 6.61 -31.60 21.06
CA PHE A 369 5.16 -31.71 21.11
C PHE A 369 4.73 -32.20 22.49
N LEU A 370 4.02 -31.35 23.23
CA LEU A 370 3.50 -31.66 24.57
C LEU A 370 1.99 -31.93 24.47
N PRO A 371 1.52 -33.13 24.82
CA PRO A 371 0.10 -33.47 24.72
C PRO A 371 -0.75 -32.67 25.72
N PRO A 372 -1.99 -32.29 25.34
CA PRO A 372 -2.98 -31.85 26.31
C PRO A 372 -3.41 -33.03 27.21
N ALA A 373 -3.99 -32.71 28.37
CA ALA A 373 -4.46 -33.72 29.31
C ALA A 373 -5.46 -34.69 28.64
N GLY A 374 -5.12 -35.99 28.61
CA GLY A 374 -5.94 -37.04 28.02
C GLY A 374 -5.56 -37.48 26.60
N LYS A 375 -4.56 -36.87 25.95
CA LYS A 375 -3.98 -37.38 24.69
C LYS A 375 -2.66 -38.15 24.92
N ASP A 376 -2.30 -39.00 23.96
CA ASP A 376 -1.08 -39.82 23.94
C ASP A 376 0.21 -38.95 23.95
N SER A 377 1.27 -39.41 24.60
CA SER A 377 2.61 -38.82 24.40
C SER A 377 3.20 -39.22 23.04
N THR A 378 3.99 -38.34 22.42
CA THR A 378 4.84 -38.61 21.24
C THR A 378 6.05 -39.52 21.53
N LYS A 379 5.93 -40.40 22.54
CA LYS A 379 6.94 -41.38 22.95
C LYS A 379 6.47 -42.79 22.57
N ILE A 380 7.33 -43.54 21.89
CA ILE A 380 7.28 -45.00 21.81
C ILE A 380 8.28 -45.57 22.81
N ASP A 381 7.88 -46.64 23.51
CA ASP A 381 8.72 -47.45 24.39
C ASP A 381 8.22 -48.90 24.26
N THR A 382 8.97 -49.77 23.58
CA THR A 382 8.47 -51.09 23.18
C THR A 382 9.58 -52.09 22.86
N VAL A 383 9.23 -53.37 22.75
CA VAL A 383 10.17 -54.45 22.42
C VAL A 383 9.83 -55.01 21.04
N LEU A 384 10.72 -54.78 20.07
CA LEU A 384 10.61 -55.33 18.73
C LEU A 384 11.05 -56.80 18.73
N LYS A 385 10.21 -57.68 18.17
CA LYS A 385 10.47 -59.13 18.03
C LYS A 385 10.60 -59.51 16.56
N LYS A 386 11.31 -60.61 16.26
CA LYS A 386 11.42 -61.14 14.88
C LYS A 386 10.03 -61.28 14.22
N GLY A 387 9.85 -60.65 13.07
CA GLY A 387 8.60 -60.68 12.31
C GLY A 387 7.53 -59.68 12.78
N MET A 388 7.78 -58.91 13.83
CA MET A 388 6.92 -57.80 14.24
C MET A 388 7.16 -56.58 13.34
N THR A 389 6.09 -56.00 12.81
CA THR A 389 6.11 -54.68 12.16
C THR A 389 5.27 -53.73 12.99
N LEU A 390 5.87 -52.64 13.45
CA LEU A 390 5.17 -51.58 14.17
C LEU A 390 4.93 -50.38 13.24
N THR A 391 3.68 -49.92 13.25
CA THR A 391 3.23 -48.66 12.66
C THR A 391 2.45 -47.89 13.73
N LYS A 392 2.74 -46.60 13.89
CA LYS A 392 2.07 -45.71 14.85
C LYS A 392 1.98 -44.31 14.25
N THR A 393 0.76 -43.80 14.13
CA THR A 393 0.48 -42.39 13.88
C THR A 393 0.32 -41.67 15.23
N PHE A 394 0.96 -40.52 15.37
CA PHE A 394 0.68 -39.56 16.43
C PHE A 394 -0.11 -38.39 15.86
N ASP A 395 -1.39 -38.31 16.20
CA ASP A 395 -2.22 -37.12 16.03
C ASP A 395 -1.75 -36.06 17.04
N LEU A 396 -1.25 -34.92 16.54
CA LEU A 396 -0.74 -33.79 17.32
C LEU A 396 -1.76 -32.65 17.49
N ASP A 397 -3.03 -32.83 17.10
CA ASP A 397 -4.02 -31.75 17.16
C ASP A 397 -4.23 -31.26 18.60
N GLY A 398 -4.16 -29.95 18.79
CA GLY A 398 -4.27 -29.31 20.10
C GLY A 398 -3.04 -29.48 21.01
N TYR A 399 -1.93 -30.05 20.53
CA TYR A 399 -0.69 -30.13 21.31
C TYR A 399 -0.04 -28.76 21.44
N SER A 400 0.62 -28.54 22.58
CA SER A 400 1.49 -27.38 22.76
C SER A 400 2.84 -27.67 22.10
N PHE A 401 3.28 -26.73 21.26
CA PHE A 401 4.56 -26.79 20.57
C PHE A 401 5.59 -25.95 21.32
N VAL A 402 6.76 -26.52 21.61
CA VAL A 402 7.80 -25.89 22.42
C VAL A 402 9.18 -26.11 21.82
N ASN A 403 10.13 -25.22 22.13
CA ASN A 403 11.55 -25.46 21.93
C ASN A 403 12.18 -26.10 23.20
N PRO A 404 12.68 -27.35 23.15
CA PRO A 404 13.35 -27.99 24.28
C PRO A 404 14.65 -27.30 24.73
N ALA A 405 15.23 -26.43 23.91
CA ALA A 405 16.38 -25.59 24.31
C ALA A 405 15.99 -24.46 25.29
N GLY A 406 14.69 -24.16 25.41
CA GLY A 406 14.15 -23.14 26.31
C GLY A 406 13.30 -22.10 25.58
N LYS A 407 12.38 -21.47 26.33
CA LYS A 407 11.39 -20.49 25.85
C LYS A 407 11.96 -19.23 25.17
N ASP A 408 13.24 -18.95 25.35
CA ASP A 408 13.93 -17.75 24.83
C ASP A 408 14.92 -18.09 23.71
N SER A 409 14.95 -19.34 23.25
CA SER A 409 15.70 -19.77 22.07
C SER A 409 14.76 -19.92 20.87
N ALA A 410 15.10 -19.33 19.73
CA ALA A 410 14.41 -19.60 18.48
C ALA A 410 14.63 -21.06 18.04
N LEU A 411 13.60 -21.67 17.45
CA LEU A 411 13.64 -23.04 16.97
C LEU A 411 14.27 -23.09 15.57
N SER A 412 15.35 -23.86 15.42
CA SER A 412 16.00 -24.12 14.13
C SER A 412 15.81 -25.55 13.63
N LYS A 413 15.39 -26.47 14.50
CA LYS A 413 15.28 -27.91 14.22
C LYS A 413 14.34 -28.58 15.23
N LEU A 414 13.63 -29.62 14.81
CA LEU A 414 12.95 -30.51 15.75
C LEU A 414 13.99 -31.36 16.49
N THR A 415 13.68 -31.65 17.75
CA THR A 415 14.50 -32.42 18.68
C THR A 415 13.74 -33.68 19.05
N PHE A 416 14.26 -34.81 18.62
CA PHE A 416 13.78 -36.13 19.01
C PHE A 416 14.97 -37.01 19.41
N ASP A 417 14.74 -37.93 20.33
CA ASP A 417 15.69 -39.00 20.64
C ASP A 417 15.18 -40.30 20.00
N ALA A 418 16.08 -41.13 19.49
CA ALA A 418 15.80 -42.50 19.10
C ALA A 418 16.92 -43.40 19.62
N VAL A 419 16.55 -44.50 20.28
CA VAL A 419 17.46 -45.46 20.91
C VAL A 419 16.95 -46.87 20.62
N ALA A 420 17.87 -47.75 20.24
CA ALA A 420 17.61 -49.17 20.09
C ALA A 420 18.70 -49.95 20.81
N THR A 421 18.33 -50.94 21.62
CA THR A 421 19.27 -51.69 22.46
C THR A 421 18.90 -53.17 22.42
N LEU A 422 19.89 -54.04 22.26
CA LEU A 422 19.76 -55.46 22.55
C LEU A 422 19.83 -55.64 24.08
N PRO A 423 18.76 -56.07 24.78
CA PRO A 423 18.84 -56.44 26.18
C PRO A 423 19.64 -57.75 26.35
N ALA A 424 20.12 -57.97 27.59
CA ALA A 424 20.78 -59.22 27.94
C ALA A 424 19.75 -60.37 27.92
N GLN A 425 20.00 -61.39 27.09
CA GLN A 425 19.07 -62.49 26.84
C GLN A 425 19.82 -63.72 26.32
N SER A 426 19.26 -64.91 26.57
CA SER A 426 19.70 -66.14 25.92
C SER A 426 18.94 -66.35 24.61
N ALA A 427 19.61 -66.81 23.56
CA ALA A 427 19.01 -66.99 22.24
C ALA A 427 19.71 -68.10 21.44
N LYS A 428 19.05 -68.56 20.37
CA LYS A 428 19.66 -69.38 19.32
C LYS A 428 19.99 -68.52 18.10
N ILE A 429 21.19 -68.69 17.54
CA ILE A 429 21.62 -68.03 16.30
C ILE A 429 22.09 -69.09 15.30
N PRO A 430 21.84 -68.92 13.98
CA PRO A 430 22.28 -69.89 12.99
C PRO A 430 23.81 -69.90 12.85
N LEU A 431 24.35 -70.98 12.29
CA LEU A 431 25.80 -71.19 12.08
C LEU A 431 26.20 -71.29 10.59
N ASP A 432 25.31 -70.88 9.70
CA ASP A 432 25.43 -71.00 8.25
C ASP A 432 25.95 -69.73 7.54
N GLY A 433 26.25 -68.66 8.29
CA GLY A 433 26.63 -67.36 7.74
C GLY A 433 25.47 -66.53 7.17
N THR A 434 24.21 -66.84 7.47
CA THR A 434 23.06 -66.03 7.06
C THR A 434 22.96 -64.67 7.78
N ASP A 435 22.14 -63.77 7.26
CA ASP A 435 21.85 -62.49 7.89
C ASP A 435 21.07 -62.69 9.21
N MET A 436 21.71 -62.34 10.33
CA MET A 436 21.08 -62.21 11.65
C MET A 436 20.19 -60.97 11.77
N GLY A 437 19.93 -60.25 10.69
CA GLY A 437 18.99 -59.14 10.65
C GLY A 437 19.57 -57.75 10.99
N ALA A 438 18.67 -56.78 10.99
CA ALA A 438 18.90 -55.35 11.06
C ALA A 438 17.67 -54.64 11.66
N LEU A 439 17.86 -53.39 12.09
CA LEU A 439 16.79 -52.45 12.41
C LEU A 439 16.47 -51.56 11.19
N SER A 440 15.19 -51.40 10.86
CA SER A 440 14.69 -50.37 9.93
C SER A 440 13.56 -49.56 10.54
N LEU A 441 13.38 -48.32 10.07
CA LEU A 441 12.22 -47.47 10.38
C LEU A 441 12.02 -46.39 9.30
N LYS A 442 10.80 -45.90 9.19
CA LYS A 442 10.42 -44.75 8.36
C LYS A 442 9.63 -43.74 9.18
N VAL A 443 10.01 -42.47 9.11
CA VAL A 443 9.35 -41.33 9.76
C VAL A 443 8.88 -40.35 8.69
N THR A 444 7.58 -40.06 8.65
CA THR A 444 7.00 -39.04 7.78
C THR A 444 6.29 -37.95 8.58
N LEU A 445 6.52 -36.70 8.21
CA LEU A 445 5.92 -35.50 8.80
C LEU A 445 5.75 -34.46 7.68
N GLN A 446 4.51 -34.18 7.28
CA GLN A 446 4.20 -33.33 6.13
C GLN A 446 4.05 -31.87 6.54
N GLU A 447 2.94 -31.53 7.19
CA GLU A 447 2.53 -30.14 7.49
C GLU A 447 2.19 -29.97 8.98
N LEU A 448 2.50 -28.79 9.53
CA LEU A 448 2.08 -28.38 10.87
C LEU A 448 1.21 -27.13 10.79
N HIS A 449 -0.07 -27.27 11.17
CA HIS A 449 -1.04 -26.17 11.20
C HIS A 449 -1.27 -25.70 12.65
N PHE A 450 -0.95 -24.44 12.90
CA PHE A 450 -1.03 -23.81 14.22
C PHE A 450 -2.34 -23.05 14.40
N GLU A 451 -2.90 -23.11 15.61
CA GLU A 451 -3.94 -22.18 16.08
C GLU A 451 -3.32 -20.81 16.43
N SER A 452 -2.11 -20.86 16.97
CA SER A 452 -1.28 -19.69 17.26
C SER A 452 0.19 -20.08 17.37
N ILE A 453 1.08 -19.16 17.00
CA ILE A 453 2.52 -19.26 17.23
C ILE A 453 3.01 -18.06 18.03
N GLU A 454 4.06 -18.27 18.79
CA GLU A 454 4.86 -17.21 19.40
C GLU A 454 6.14 -17.05 18.57
N ALA A 455 6.30 -15.88 17.96
CA ALA A 455 7.35 -15.63 16.99
C ALA A 455 7.93 -14.23 17.14
N ASN A 456 9.19 -14.06 16.75
CA ASN A 456 9.80 -12.77 16.46
C ASN A 456 9.80 -12.56 14.93
N ILE A 457 9.17 -11.47 14.50
CA ILE A 457 8.93 -11.17 13.09
C ILE A 457 9.39 -9.76 12.79
N ILE A 458 10.07 -9.61 11.65
CA ILE A 458 10.38 -8.32 11.03
C ILE A 458 9.78 -8.39 9.63
N GLN A 459 8.60 -7.77 9.44
CA GLN A 459 7.86 -7.84 8.20
C GLN A 459 7.26 -6.48 7.87
N GLU A 460 7.62 -5.94 6.70
CA GLU A 460 7.00 -4.74 6.14
C GLU A 460 5.81 -5.13 5.27
N PHE A 461 4.68 -4.44 5.45
CA PHE A 461 3.51 -4.59 4.59
C PHE A 461 3.64 -3.69 3.35
N PRO A 462 2.99 -4.05 2.22
CA PRO A 462 2.95 -3.20 1.04
C PRO A 462 2.48 -1.77 1.38
N SER A 463 3.24 -0.76 0.92
CA SER A 463 2.89 0.64 1.18
C SER A 463 1.60 1.05 0.47
N THR A 464 0.71 1.74 1.17
CA THR A 464 -0.57 2.22 0.63
C THR A 464 -0.52 3.72 0.41
N LYS A 465 -0.93 4.21 -0.77
CA LYS A 465 -1.06 5.63 -1.09
C LYS A 465 -2.53 6.02 -1.21
N PHE A 466 -2.93 7.12 -0.57
CA PHE A 466 -4.22 7.79 -0.80
C PHE A 466 -4.03 9.31 -0.92
N SER A 467 -5.01 10.00 -1.48
CA SER A 467 -4.99 11.46 -1.68
C SER A 467 -6.19 12.10 -1.00
N ILE A 468 -5.99 13.24 -0.34
CA ILE A 468 -7.08 14.06 0.18
C ILE A 468 -7.58 14.94 -0.97
N VAL A 469 -8.66 14.50 -1.60
CA VAL A 469 -9.23 15.12 -2.81
C VAL A 469 -10.10 16.31 -2.45
N GLY A 470 -10.02 17.38 -3.24
CA GLY A 470 -10.84 18.58 -3.05
C GLY A 470 -10.26 19.52 -2.02
N MET A 471 -8.95 19.81 -2.08
CA MET A 471 -8.41 20.94 -1.34
C MET A 471 -8.96 22.26 -1.88
N PRO A 472 -9.51 23.14 -1.02
CA PRO A 472 -10.11 24.39 -1.45
C PRO A 472 -9.04 25.35 -1.97
N LEU A 473 -9.17 25.73 -3.24
CA LEU A 473 -8.30 26.71 -3.89
C LEU A 473 -8.76 28.14 -3.55
N GLY A 474 -7.81 29.08 -3.45
CA GLY A 474 -8.11 30.50 -3.15
C GLY A 474 -7.63 30.99 -1.78
N PHE A 475 -7.20 30.11 -0.88
CA PHE A 475 -6.67 30.49 0.44
C PHE A 475 -5.18 30.87 0.45
N SER A 476 -4.66 31.33 -0.69
CA SER A 476 -3.28 31.80 -0.80
C SER A 476 -3.08 33.06 0.05
N GLY A 477 -2.10 33.03 0.96
CA GLY A 477 -1.87 34.10 1.92
C GLY A 477 -2.56 33.90 3.29
N MET A 478 -3.34 32.85 3.49
CA MET A 478 -3.81 32.46 4.84
C MET A 478 -2.95 31.34 5.42
N GLN A 479 -2.36 31.59 6.58
CA GLN A 479 -1.64 30.60 7.38
C GLN A 479 -2.56 30.07 8.47
N PHE A 480 -2.86 28.77 8.45
CA PHE A 480 -3.62 28.11 9.52
C PHE A 480 -2.80 28.04 10.80
N SER A 481 -3.45 28.15 11.97
CA SER A 481 -2.75 28.14 13.26
C SER A 481 -2.89 26.82 14.05
N ASP A 482 -4.00 26.10 13.86
CA ASP A 482 -4.45 24.97 14.69
C ASP A 482 -4.94 23.77 13.84
N THR A 483 -4.29 23.52 12.70
CA THR A 483 -4.50 22.30 11.92
C THR A 483 -4.18 21.05 12.74
N LYS A 484 -5.08 20.07 12.73
CA LYS A 484 -4.91 18.76 13.36
C LYS A 484 -5.25 17.66 12.37
N LEU A 485 -4.34 16.72 12.17
CA LEU A 485 -4.61 15.44 11.50
C LEU A 485 -4.61 14.34 12.55
N GLU A 486 -5.75 13.68 12.73
CA GLU A 486 -5.89 12.51 13.59
C GLU A 486 -6.02 11.26 12.73
N ILE A 487 -5.20 10.25 13.00
CA ILE A 487 -5.28 8.93 12.40
C ILE A 487 -5.64 7.95 13.52
N GLU A 488 -6.89 7.47 13.53
CA GLU A 488 -7.38 6.46 14.46
C GLU A 488 -7.18 5.07 13.86
N MET A 489 -6.37 4.25 14.53
CA MET A 489 -5.98 2.92 14.10
C MET A 489 -6.52 1.89 15.07
N LEU A 490 -7.16 0.86 14.53
CA LEU A 490 -7.66 -0.31 15.22
C LEU A 490 -6.73 -1.48 14.92
N ASN A 491 -6.15 -2.08 15.97
CA ASN A 491 -5.15 -3.14 15.85
C ASN A 491 -5.58 -4.38 16.63
N GLY A 492 -5.79 -5.49 15.93
CA GLY A 492 -5.97 -6.83 16.49
C GLY A 492 -4.68 -7.67 16.53
N ILE A 493 -3.57 -7.17 15.98
CA ILE A 493 -2.28 -7.89 15.90
C ILE A 493 -1.59 -7.85 17.26
N ARG A 494 -1.31 -9.02 17.84
CA ARG A 494 -0.63 -9.18 19.16
C ARG A 494 0.90 -9.17 19.07
N LEU A 495 1.43 -8.36 18.15
CA LEU A 495 2.85 -8.09 17.93
C LEU A 495 3.10 -6.57 18.00
N PRO A 496 4.36 -6.12 18.17
CA PRO A 496 4.70 -4.71 18.04
C PRO A 496 4.51 -4.26 16.59
N VAL A 497 3.60 -3.31 16.36
CA VAL A 497 3.33 -2.73 15.04
C VAL A 497 3.77 -1.26 15.02
N ILE A 498 4.53 -0.89 14.00
CA ILE A 498 4.97 0.47 13.72
C ILE A 498 4.26 0.97 12.46
N LEU A 499 3.70 2.17 12.55
CA LEU A 499 3.18 2.93 11.42
C LEU A 499 4.09 4.09 11.09
N ASP A 500 4.25 4.34 9.79
CA ASP A 500 5.05 5.41 9.22
C ASP A 500 4.25 6.07 8.10
N PHE A 501 4.07 7.39 8.18
CA PHE A 501 3.31 8.20 7.24
C PHE A 501 4.19 9.29 6.63
N ASP A 502 4.41 9.23 5.33
CA ASP A 502 4.95 10.34 4.53
C ASP A 502 3.77 11.11 3.92
N MET A 503 3.56 12.34 4.37
CA MET A 503 2.56 13.27 3.84
C MET A 503 3.24 14.26 2.89
N ILE A 504 2.68 14.46 1.70
CA ILE A 504 3.25 15.29 0.64
C ILE A 504 2.18 16.27 0.15
N GLY A 505 2.39 17.56 0.40
CA GLY A 505 1.59 18.65 -0.15
C GLY A 505 2.29 19.30 -1.33
N VAL A 506 1.58 19.56 -2.42
CA VAL A 506 2.08 20.31 -3.59
C VAL A 506 1.18 21.50 -3.84
N ASN A 507 1.72 22.72 -3.85
CA ASN A 507 0.95 23.95 -4.07
C ASN A 507 0.70 24.23 -5.57
N GLN A 508 -0.06 25.27 -5.89
CA GLN A 508 -0.36 25.66 -7.28
C GLN A 508 0.86 26.06 -8.13
N LYS A 509 2.01 26.40 -7.51
CA LYS A 509 3.26 26.75 -8.18
C LYS A 509 4.16 25.52 -8.42
N GLY A 510 3.81 24.36 -7.88
CA GLY A 510 4.60 23.13 -7.92
C GLY A 510 5.57 22.96 -6.74
N ASP A 511 5.61 23.89 -5.78
CA ASP A 511 6.43 23.73 -4.58
C ASP A 511 5.90 22.57 -3.73
N THR A 512 6.81 21.73 -3.23
CA THR A 512 6.48 20.52 -2.47
C THR A 512 6.89 20.65 -1.01
N MET A 513 5.96 20.38 -0.09
CA MET A 513 6.18 20.30 1.35
C MET A 513 5.97 18.86 1.84
N LYS A 514 6.75 18.41 2.83
CA LYS A 514 6.68 17.04 3.34
C LYS A 514 6.63 17.00 4.86
N VAL A 515 5.69 16.23 5.40
CA VAL A 515 5.54 16.00 6.85
C VAL A 515 5.66 14.50 7.09
N LYS A 516 6.41 14.10 8.12
CA LYS A 516 6.57 12.70 8.51
C LYS A 516 5.96 12.45 9.89
N ALA A 517 5.30 11.32 10.06
CA ALA A 517 4.89 10.83 11.37
C ALA A 517 5.22 9.34 11.51
N LEU A 518 5.79 8.98 12.67
CA LEU A 518 6.01 7.59 13.07
C LEU A 518 5.27 7.35 14.38
N SER A 519 4.55 6.23 14.46
CA SER A 519 3.72 5.87 15.60
C SER A 519 3.85 4.39 15.94
N THR A 520 3.95 4.08 17.23
CA THR A 520 3.87 2.69 17.72
C THR A 520 2.43 2.40 18.12
N LEU A 521 1.86 1.32 17.60
CA LEU A 521 0.48 0.97 17.93
C LEU A 521 0.36 0.33 19.31
N ALA A 522 -0.81 0.51 19.92
CA ALA A 522 -1.30 -0.36 20.97
C ALA A 522 -1.56 -1.76 20.39
N SER A 523 -1.14 -2.80 21.11
CA SER A 523 -1.39 -4.19 20.73
C SER A 523 -2.19 -4.88 21.83
N PRO A 524 -3.25 -5.65 21.49
CA PRO A 524 -4.07 -6.32 22.49
C PRO A 524 -3.31 -7.47 23.16
N THR A 525 -3.63 -7.75 24.43
CA THR A 525 -3.01 -8.85 25.19
C THR A 525 -3.84 -10.13 25.17
N ILE A 526 -5.11 -10.05 24.79
CA ILE A 526 -6.06 -11.17 24.75
C ILE A 526 -6.38 -11.48 23.28
N ALA A 527 -6.61 -12.76 22.96
CA ALA A 527 -6.98 -13.16 21.60
C ALA A 527 -8.41 -12.72 21.26
N GLY A 528 -8.59 -12.13 20.07
CA GLY A 528 -9.87 -11.59 19.61
C GLY A 528 -10.13 -10.13 20.00
N ASP A 529 -9.42 -9.59 21.00
CA ASP A 529 -9.51 -8.18 21.36
C ASP A 529 -8.88 -7.28 20.28
N THR A 530 -9.29 -6.00 20.29
CA THR A 530 -8.77 -4.95 19.41
C THR A 530 -8.35 -3.78 20.27
N SER A 531 -7.16 -3.22 20.04
CA SER A 531 -6.72 -1.99 20.69
C SER A 531 -6.84 -0.78 19.76
N LYS A 532 -6.98 0.43 20.32
CA LYS A 532 -7.15 1.67 19.57
C LYS A 532 -5.96 2.59 19.80
N THR A 533 -5.41 3.16 18.74
CA THR A 533 -4.35 4.17 18.81
C THR A 533 -4.76 5.39 18.02
N ILE A 534 -4.57 6.59 18.57
CA ILE A 534 -4.77 7.85 17.86
C ILE A 534 -3.40 8.49 17.67
N THR A 535 -2.99 8.64 16.42
CA THR A 535 -1.81 9.43 16.02
C THR A 535 -2.30 10.81 15.61
N ARG A 536 -2.03 11.82 16.43
CA ARG A 536 -2.40 13.21 16.19
C ARG A 536 -1.17 14.01 15.78
N LEU A 537 -1.18 14.56 14.57
CA LEU A 537 -0.24 15.62 14.18
C LEU A 537 -0.87 16.98 14.50
N SER A 538 -0.06 17.91 15.01
CA SER A 538 -0.42 19.30 15.25
C SER A 538 0.78 20.23 15.03
N ARG A 539 0.67 21.48 15.48
CA ARG A 539 1.80 22.43 15.59
C ARG A 539 2.91 21.93 16.51
N ASP A 540 2.55 21.17 17.54
CA ASP A 540 3.43 20.75 18.63
C ASP A 540 4.10 19.39 18.37
N GLY A 541 3.98 18.88 17.13
CA GLY A 541 4.58 17.64 16.66
C GLY A 541 3.58 16.50 16.48
N THR A 542 4.01 15.28 16.79
CA THR A 542 3.20 14.06 16.70
C THR A 542 2.92 13.50 18.08
N THR A 543 1.66 13.49 18.49
CA THR A 543 1.18 12.81 19.71
C THR A 543 0.63 11.43 19.37
N THR A 544 1.15 10.38 20.01
CA THR A 544 0.59 9.02 19.95
C THR A 544 -0.13 8.71 21.25
N ILE A 545 -1.43 8.42 21.16
CA ILE A 545 -2.32 8.15 22.31
C ILE A 545 -2.87 6.73 22.19
N LYS A 546 -2.67 5.88 23.21
CA LYS A 546 -3.02 4.46 23.19
C LYS A 546 -4.15 4.11 24.16
N TYR A 547 -5.10 3.32 23.68
CA TYR A 547 -6.30 2.88 24.37
C TYR A 547 -6.40 1.36 24.34
N LYS A 548 -6.84 0.75 25.45
CA LYS A 548 -6.93 -0.72 25.54
C LYS A 548 -7.94 -1.32 24.56
N ALA A 549 -9.08 -0.64 24.38
CA ALA A 549 -10.16 -1.03 23.46
C ALA A 549 -10.76 0.19 22.72
N PRO A 550 -11.50 0.01 21.61
CA PRO A 550 -12.06 1.12 20.84
C PRO A 550 -13.07 1.95 21.63
N SER A 551 -13.85 1.28 22.50
CA SER A 551 -14.82 1.88 23.42
C SER A 551 -14.19 2.58 24.64
N SER A 552 -12.86 2.48 24.84
CA SER A 552 -12.19 3.12 25.97
C SER A 552 -12.22 4.65 25.83
N VAL A 553 -12.70 5.31 26.88
CA VAL A 553 -12.71 6.78 27.02
C VAL A 553 -11.41 7.34 27.60
N THR A 554 -10.70 6.54 28.42
CA THR A 554 -9.38 6.89 28.97
C THR A 554 -8.26 6.17 28.20
N TYR A 555 -7.18 6.89 27.92
CA TYR A 555 -5.95 6.32 27.39
C TYR A 555 -5.10 5.73 28.53
N TYR A 556 -4.19 4.81 28.21
CA TYR A 556 -3.25 4.23 29.17
C TYR A 556 -1.78 4.64 28.92
N ASP A 557 -1.47 5.10 27.71
CA ASP A 557 -0.17 5.64 27.31
C ASP A 557 -0.41 6.82 26.36
N SER A 558 0.43 7.85 26.47
CA SER A 558 0.38 9.05 25.65
C SER A 558 1.78 9.66 25.55
N THR A 559 2.31 9.76 24.35
CA THR A 559 3.66 10.28 24.07
C THR A 559 3.57 11.39 23.03
N ASN A 560 4.26 12.52 23.25
CA ASN A 560 4.38 13.58 22.25
C ASN A 560 5.83 13.73 21.80
N VAL A 561 6.05 13.64 20.49
CA VAL A 561 7.34 13.89 19.86
C VAL A 561 7.28 15.27 19.20
N PRO A 562 7.96 16.30 19.74
CA PRO A 562 8.00 17.62 19.12
C PRO A 562 8.75 17.59 17.78
N PRO A 563 8.44 18.51 16.84
CA PRO A 563 9.15 18.58 15.58
C PRO A 563 10.62 18.97 15.82
N LYS A 564 11.56 18.38 15.08
CA LYS A 564 12.96 18.79 15.18
C LYS A 564 13.17 20.12 14.47
N SER A 565 14.29 20.79 14.78
CA SER A 565 14.68 22.03 14.11
C SER A 565 14.76 21.82 12.59
N GLY A 566 13.94 22.55 11.82
CA GLY A 566 13.85 22.44 10.37
C GLY A 566 12.90 21.36 9.82
N GLU A 567 12.19 20.60 10.66
CA GLU A 567 11.14 19.69 10.22
C GLU A 567 9.80 20.44 10.06
N THR A 568 9.11 20.20 8.93
CA THR A 568 7.79 20.78 8.65
C THR A 568 6.68 20.09 9.43
N THR A 569 5.74 20.87 9.95
CA THR A 569 4.53 20.42 10.67
C THR A 569 3.32 20.33 9.75
N ILE A 570 2.26 19.62 10.18
CA ILE A 570 0.99 19.55 9.43
C ILE A 570 0.33 20.94 9.24
N VAL A 571 0.57 21.86 10.19
CA VAL A 571 0.08 23.24 10.15
C VAL A 571 0.76 24.02 9.03
N GLU A 572 2.07 23.86 8.88
CA GLU A 572 2.83 24.48 7.78
C GLU A 572 2.45 23.87 6.44
N LEU A 573 2.31 22.53 6.35
CA LEU A 573 1.86 21.87 5.13
C LEU A 573 0.51 22.42 4.66
N MET A 574 -0.50 22.51 5.54
CA MET A 574 -1.78 23.14 5.16
C MET A 574 -1.66 24.63 4.83
N SER A 575 -0.75 25.35 5.50
CA SER A 575 -0.50 26.78 5.23
C SER A 575 0.24 27.05 3.92
N SER A 576 0.83 26.03 3.27
CA SER A 576 1.31 26.13 1.88
C SER A 576 0.20 26.12 0.83
N ASN A 577 -1.06 25.93 1.26
CA ASN A 577 -2.24 25.82 0.43
C ASN A 577 -2.08 24.76 -0.68
N PRO A 578 -1.97 23.47 -0.30
CA PRO A 578 -1.68 22.39 -1.24
C PRO A 578 -2.87 22.16 -2.19
N ALA A 579 -2.61 22.20 -3.50
CA ALA A 579 -3.57 21.77 -4.52
C ALA A 579 -3.68 20.24 -4.58
N VAL A 580 -2.61 19.53 -4.21
CA VAL A 580 -2.57 18.07 -4.04
C VAL A 580 -2.01 17.77 -2.66
N PHE A 581 -2.71 16.95 -1.87
CA PHE A 581 -2.19 16.36 -0.63
C PHE A 581 -2.28 14.84 -0.73
N ASP A 582 -1.13 14.21 -0.90
CA ASP A 582 -0.94 12.76 -0.87
C ASP A 582 -0.47 12.27 0.51
N VAL A 583 -0.93 11.09 0.93
CA VAL A 583 -0.47 10.36 2.10
C VAL A 583 0.01 8.98 1.68
N LEU A 584 1.28 8.67 1.97
CA LEU A 584 1.86 7.35 1.83
C LEU A 584 2.01 6.72 3.21
N SER A 585 1.28 5.64 3.45
CA SER A 585 1.31 4.85 4.68
C SER A 585 2.15 3.58 4.50
N ARG A 586 3.00 3.29 5.48
CA ARG A 586 3.75 2.05 5.64
C ARG A 586 3.43 1.45 7.00
N VAL A 587 3.22 0.13 7.03
CA VAL A 587 3.04 -0.65 8.25
C VAL A 587 4.19 -1.65 8.33
N ARG A 588 4.77 -1.85 9.51
CA ARG A 588 5.62 -3.03 9.75
C ARG A 588 5.39 -3.65 11.12
N ILE A 589 5.53 -4.97 11.18
CA ILE A 589 5.72 -5.71 12.42
C ILE A 589 7.24 -5.74 12.68
N ASP A 590 7.63 -5.44 13.93
CA ASP A 590 9.03 -5.30 14.34
C ASP A 590 9.17 -5.77 15.79
N GLY A 591 9.23 -7.09 15.99
CA GLY A 591 9.50 -7.71 17.28
C GLY A 591 8.74 -9.01 17.60
N ARG A 592 8.91 -9.48 18.85
CA ARG A 592 8.35 -10.73 19.38
C ARG A 592 6.93 -10.56 19.93
N GLY A 593 6.09 -11.55 19.67
CA GLY A 593 4.69 -11.57 20.12
C GLY A 593 3.97 -12.85 19.68
N SER A 594 2.64 -12.81 19.74
CA SER A 594 1.79 -13.94 19.33
C SER A 594 1.10 -13.64 18.01
N LEU A 595 1.09 -14.63 17.11
CA LEU A 595 0.23 -14.69 15.92
C LEU A 595 -0.98 -15.59 16.16
N GLY A 596 -2.01 -15.41 15.33
CA GLY A 596 -3.22 -16.22 15.28
C GLY A 596 -4.10 -15.74 14.12
N ALA A 597 -4.97 -16.61 13.62
CA ALA A 597 -5.80 -16.29 12.46
C ALA A 597 -6.80 -15.16 12.76
N GLY A 598 -7.15 -14.37 11.73
CA GLY A 598 -8.15 -13.29 11.87
C GLY A 598 -7.64 -12.02 12.58
N MET A 599 -6.33 -11.91 12.82
CA MET A 599 -5.73 -10.63 13.18
C MET A 599 -5.93 -9.61 12.06
N HIS A 600 -6.21 -8.37 12.44
CA HIS A 600 -6.50 -7.30 11.50
C HIS A 600 -5.84 -6.00 11.95
N ILE A 601 -5.58 -5.12 10.99
CA ILE A 601 -5.24 -3.73 11.20
C ILE A 601 -6.09 -2.87 10.26
N GLY A 602 -6.69 -1.83 10.82
CA GLY A 602 -7.65 -0.98 10.12
C GLY A 602 -7.67 0.42 10.71
N GLY A 603 -8.44 1.33 10.13
CA GLY A 603 -8.53 2.67 10.70
C GLY A 603 -9.28 3.70 9.87
N LYS A 604 -9.18 4.95 10.32
CA LYS A 604 -9.71 6.13 9.64
C LYS A 604 -8.84 7.33 9.96
N TYR A 605 -8.87 8.32 9.08
CA TYR A 605 -8.24 9.61 9.31
C TYR A 605 -9.28 10.73 9.35
N ARG A 606 -8.92 11.81 10.04
CA ARG A 606 -9.69 13.05 10.13
C ARG A 606 -8.73 14.24 10.16
N LEU A 607 -8.76 15.06 9.12
CA LEU A 607 -8.07 16.34 9.04
C LEU A 607 -9.06 17.46 9.40
N ILE A 608 -8.71 18.31 10.35
CA ILE A 608 -9.47 19.52 10.71
C ILE A 608 -8.52 20.72 10.67
N ALA A 609 -8.87 21.75 9.91
CA ALA A 609 -8.20 23.05 9.94
C ALA A 609 -9.25 24.16 10.18
N PRO A 610 -9.41 24.63 11.43
CA PRO A 610 -10.32 25.74 11.74
C PRO A 610 -9.85 27.02 11.04
N PHE A 611 -10.78 27.94 10.75
CA PHE A 611 -10.46 29.28 10.24
C PHE A 611 -9.90 30.22 11.34
N GLU A 612 -9.13 29.66 12.27
CA GLU A 612 -8.17 30.41 13.09
C GLU A 612 -6.89 30.55 12.25
N VAL A 613 -6.67 31.73 11.69
CA VAL A 613 -5.65 31.99 10.68
C VAL A 613 -4.85 33.25 11.00
N ILE A 614 -3.65 33.33 10.42
CA ILE A 614 -2.91 34.58 10.24
C ILE A 614 -3.08 34.95 8.78
N MET A 615 -3.63 36.13 8.50
CA MET A 615 -3.87 36.61 7.14
C MET A 615 -2.67 37.47 6.71
N GLY A 616 -2.00 37.08 5.64
CA GLY A 616 -1.11 37.97 4.89
C GLY A 616 -1.90 38.88 3.94
N PRO A 617 -1.26 39.90 3.36
CA PRO A 617 -1.86 40.72 2.31
C PRO A 617 -2.27 39.87 1.11
N MET A 618 -3.47 40.08 0.59
CA MET A 618 -4.01 39.29 -0.53
C MET A 618 -4.82 40.17 -1.48
N THR A 619 -4.64 39.96 -2.78
CA THR A 619 -5.38 40.66 -3.85
C THR A 619 -6.04 39.63 -4.75
N PHE A 620 -7.32 39.81 -5.08
CA PHE A 620 -8.04 38.96 -6.02
C PHE A 620 -9.07 39.74 -6.83
N LEU A 621 -9.31 39.28 -8.06
CA LEU A 621 -10.39 39.76 -8.92
C LEU A 621 -11.60 38.83 -8.80
N SER A 622 -12.80 39.41 -8.92
CA SER A 622 -14.02 38.64 -9.13
C SER A 622 -13.89 37.77 -10.38
N VAL A 623 -14.28 36.49 -10.28
CA VAL A 623 -14.35 35.57 -11.42
C VAL A 623 -15.43 35.97 -12.43
N THR A 624 -16.41 36.77 -12.00
CA THR A 624 -17.43 37.38 -12.87
C THR A 624 -17.11 38.86 -13.09
N ASN A 625 -16.96 39.23 -14.36
CA ASN A 625 -17.10 40.62 -14.81
C ASN A 625 -18.58 40.91 -15.13
N THR A 626 -18.95 42.18 -15.11
CA THR A 626 -20.28 42.66 -15.47
C THR A 626 -20.17 43.51 -16.72
N ALA A 627 -20.77 43.07 -17.83
CA ALA A 627 -20.85 43.87 -19.04
C ALA A 627 -21.92 44.98 -18.86
N VAL A 628 -21.48 46.23 -18.91
CA VAL A 628 -22.34 47.41 -18.75
C VAL A 628 -23.02 47.71 -20.08
N LYS A 629 -24.34 47.78 -20.10
CA LYS A 629 -25.08 48.08 -21.34
C LYS A 629 -24.68 49.47 -21.89
N GLU A 630 -24.35 49.52 -23.19
CA GLU A 630 -24.07 50.78 -23.90
C GLU A 630 -25.19 51.80 -23.63
N MET A 631 -24.81 53.00 -23.19
CA MET A 631 -25.77 54.06 -22.89
C MET A 631 -26.39 54.58 -24.20
N ASN A 632 -27.71 54.78 -24.20
CA ASN A 632 -28.41 55.32 -25.36
C ASN A 632 -27.84 56.70 -25.75
N HIS A 633 -27.55 56.89 -27.04
CA HIS A 633 -26.98 58.11 -27.65
C HIS A 633 -27.62 59.41 -27.16
N SER A 634 -28.95 59.45 -27.00
CA SER A 634 -29.65 60.64 -26.49
C SER A 634 -29.24 60.99 -25.06
N ASP A 635 -29.13 59.98 -24.22
CA ASP A 635 -28.96 60.14 -22.77
C ASP A 635 -27.47 60.37 -22.48
N ARG A 636 -26.61 59.66 -23.21
CA ARG A 636 -25.16 59.86 -23.32
C ARG A 636 -24.80 61.32 -23.63
N ASN A 637 -25.37 61.88 -24.70
CA ASN A 637 -25.05 63.24 -25.13
C ASN A 637 -25.67 64.30 -24.20
N ARG A 638 -26.85 64.03 -23.63
CA ARG A 638 -27.44 64.88 -22.56
C ARG A 638 -26.57 64.92 -21.32
N ILE A 639 -26.10 63.78 -20.82
CA ILE A 639 -25.21 63.71 -19.64
C ILE A 639 -23.92 64.48 -19.94
N ARG A 640 -23.28 64.24 -21.09
CA ARG A 640 -22.06 64.97 -21.48
C ARG A 640 -22.25 66.49 -21.59
N ALA A 641 -23.39 66.96 -22.09
CA ALA A 641 -23.68 68.39 -22.25
C ALA A 641 -24.10 69.10 -20.94
N THR A 642 -24.64 68.37 -19.97
CA THR A 642 -25.24 68.96 -18.75
C THR A 642 -24.41 68.75 -17.49
N LEU A 643 -23.63 67.67 -17.39
CA LEU A 643 -22.92 67.30 -16.18
C LEU A 643 -21.79 68.28 -15.82
N GLN A 644 -21.81 68.79 -14.60
CA GLN A 644 -20.75 69.63 -14.04
C GLN A 644 -19.79 68.83 -13.16
N SER A 645 -20.34 67.96 -12.31
CA SER A 645 -19.58 67.11 -11.39
C SER A 645 -20.47 65.96 -10.91
N ALA A 646 -19.90 64.86 -10.43
CA ALA A 646 -20.63 63.91 -9.59
C ALA A 646 -19.82 63.57 -8.34
N SER A 647 -20.51 63.14 -7.29
CA SER A 647 -19.90 62.63 -6.05
C SER A 647 -20.53 61.30 -5.69
N LEU A 648 -19.72 60.37 -5.20
CA LEU A 648 -20.14 59.08 -4.69
C LEU A 648 -19.98 59.07 -3.17
N ASP A 649 -21.11 58.99 -2.46
CA ASP A 649 -21.17 58.92 -1.01
C ASP A 649 -21.39 57.47 -0.57
N LEU A 650 -20.52 56.98 0.31
CA LEU A 650 -20.40 55.59 0.74
C LEU A 650 -20.38 55.51 2.26
N THR A 651 -21.12 54.56 2.81
CA THR A 651 -21.02 54.10 4.19
C THR A 651 -20.70 52.61 4.19
N VAL A 652 -19.60 52.24 4.83
CA VAL A 652 -19.05 50.87 4.84
C VAL A 652 -18.94 50.40 6.28
N GLU A 653 -19.54 49.26 6.57
CA GLU A 653 -19.33 48.52 7.82
C GLU A 653 -18.60 47.20 7.49
N ASN A 654 -17.38 47.03 8.00
CA ASN A 654 -16.55 45.86 7.78
C ASN A 654 -16.43 45.03 9.07
N LYS A 655 -16.95 43.81 9.03
CA LYS A 655 -16.83 42.82 10.12
C LYS A 655 -15.93 41.63 9.74
N ILE A 656 -15.24 41.68 8.61
CA ILE A 656 -14.17 40.72 8.27
C ILE A 656 -12.93 41.08 9.12
N PRO A 657 -12.16 40.11 9.64
CA PRO A 657 -10.97 40.35 10.48
C PRO A 657 -9.73 40.93 9.74
N SER A 658 -9.95 41.78 8.74
CA SER A 658 -8.93 42.50 7.97
C SER A 658 -9.56 43.72 7.30
N GLY A 659 -8.93 44.89 7.38
CA GLY A 659 -9.21 46.03 6.51
C GLY A 659 -8.59 45.88 5.13
N GLY A 660 -8.79 46.86 4.26
CA GLY A 660 -8.30 46.82 2.88
C GLY A 660 -9.01 47.79 1.93
N GLU A 661 -9.12 47.42 0.67
CA GLU A 661 -9.85 48.16 -0.37
C GLU A 661 -10.67 47.23 -1.28
N LEU A 662 -11.81 47.72 -1.73
CA LEU A 662 -12.59 47.17 -2.84
C LEU A 662 -12.58 48.19 -3.98
N ALA A 663 -11.76 47.94 -4.99
CA ALA A 663 -11.65 48.76 -6.19
C ALA A 663 -12.55 48.22 -7.30
N MET A 664 -13.41 49.06 -7.88
CA MET A 664 -14.21 48.68 -9.06
C MET A 664 -13.44 49.07 -10.31
N LEU A 665 -12.87 48.10 -11.01
CA LEU A 665 -12.18 48.32 -12.27
C LEU A 665 -13.18 48.46 -13.42
N MET A 666 -12.85 49.23 -14.44
CA MET A 666 -13.56 49.32 -15.72
C MET A 666 -12.60 49.24 -16.90
N SER A 667 -13.07 48.61 -17.97
CA SER A 667 -12.33 48.37 -19.21
C SER A 667 -13.29 48.39 -20.42
N ASN A 668 -12.78 48.62 -21.63
CA ASN A 668 -13.52 48.34 -22.88
C ASN A 668 -13.58 46.85 -23.22
N THR A 669 -12.86 45.99 -22.49
CA THR A 669 -12.84 44.54 -22.67
C THR A 669 -13.22 43.80 -21.38
N GLY A 670 -13.73 42.58 -21.50
CA GLY A 670 -14.09 41.75 -20.34
C GLY A 670 -12.91 41.19 -19.53
N TYR A 671 -11.68 41.63 -19.79
CA TYR A 671 -10.48 41.07 -19.20
C TYR A 671 -9.67 42.11 -18.45
N PHE A 672 -9.24 41.74 -17.25
CA PHE A 672 -8.56 42.62 -16.31
C PHE A 672 -7.27 41.94 -15.81
N PRO A 673 -6.12 42.62 -15.79
CA PRO A 673 -4.95 42.17 -15.07
C PRO A 673 -5.19 42.34 -13.56
N LEU A 674 -4.56 41.49 -12.73
CA LEU A 674 -4.74 41.51 -11.27
C LEU A 674 -4.30 42.86 -10.67
N ASP A 675 -3.15 43.36 -11.13
CA ASP A 675 -2.61 44.67 -10.83
C ASP A 675 -1.72 45.16 -11.98
N THR A 676 -0.96 46.24 -11.77
CA THR A 676 -0.09 46.88 -12.76
C THR A 676 1.35 46.36 -12.77
N THR A 677 1.67 45.31 -11.99
CA THR A 677 3.02 44.74 -11.94
C THR A 677 3.36 43.92 -13.17
N ALA A 678 4.65 43.83 -13.50
CA ALA A 678 5.12 43.02 -14.64
C ALA A 678 4.75 41.53 -14.52
N ALA A 679 4.63 41.00 -13.30
CA ALA A 679 4.18 39.63 -13.06
C ALA A 679 2.70 39.45 -13.42
N ALA A 680 1.81 40.29 -12.88
CA ALA A 680 0.39 40.23 -13.18
C ALA A 680 0.07 40.47 -14.67
N LEU A 681 0.85 41.32 -15.35
CA LEU A 681 0.73 41.55 -16.80
C LEU A 681 1.22 40.34 -17.62
N SER A 682 2.22 39.60 -17.13
CA SER A 682 2.64 38.32 -17.74
C SER A 682 1.56 37.24 -17.57
N ASP A 683 1.02 37.07 -16.36
CA ASP A 683 -0.05 36.11 -16.06
C ASP A 683 -1.34 36.41 -16.86
N PHE A 684 -1.64 37.71 -17.03
CA PHE A 684 -2.70 38.18 -17.91
C PHE A 684 -2.45 37.80 -19.37
N LYS A 685 -1.23 38.02 -19.88
CA LYS A 685 -0.85 37.62 -21.24
C LYS A 685 -0.93 36.10 -21.44
N ASP A 686 -0.49 35.29 -20.49
CA ASP A 686 -0.58 33.83 -20.58
C ASP A 686 -2.04 33.35 -20.53
N SER A 687 -2.90 34.04 -19.78
CA SER A 687 -4.35 33.85 -19.85
C SER A 687 -4.92 34.16 -21.26
N MET A 688 -4.37 35.13 -21.98
CA MET A 688 -4.80 35.47 -23.35
C MET A 688 -4.26 34.55 -24.44
N VAL A 689 -3.12 33.88 -24.21
CA VAL A 689 -2.67 32.79 -25.09
C VAL A 689 -3.75 31.71 -25.18
N VAL A 690 -4.39 31.37 -24.06
CA VAL A 690 -5.48 30.37 -24.01
C VAL A 690 -6.84 30.96 -24.43
N LYS A 691 -7.20 32.16 -23.95
CA LYS A 691 -8.54 32.74 -24.12
C LYS A 691 -8.76 33.47 -25.45
N GLN A 692 -7.70 33.97 -26.06
CA GLN A 692 -7.73 34.84 -27.24
C GLN A 692 -6.75 34.38 -28.35
N ASN A 693 -6.20 33.17 -28.23
CA ASN A 693 -5.22 32.59 -29.18
C ASN A 693 -4.02 33.51 -29.47
N TRP A 694 -3.55 34.28 -28.48
CA TRP A 694 -2.33 35.08 -28.62
C TRP A 694 -1.08 34.19 -28.72
N VAL A 695 -0.01 34.73 -29.29
CA VAL A 695 1.26 34.00 -29.42
C VAL A 695 1.99 34.06 -28.07
N SER A 696 2.61 32.96 -27.67
CA SER A 696 3.34 32.88 -26.39
C SER A 696 4.56 33.82 -26.31
N THR A 697 5.01 34.38 -27.45
CA THR A 697 6.07 35.39 -27.55
C THR A 697 5.57 36.83 -27.46
N ASP A 698 4.25 37.07 -27.49
CA ASP A 698 3.68 38.40 -27.33
C ASP A 698 3.95 38.92 -25.91
N SER A 699 4.15 40.24 -25.75
CA SER A 699 4.30 40.87 -24.43
C SER A 699 3.24 41.95 -24.19
N VAL A 700 2.87 42.14 -22.92
CA VAL A 700 1.92 43.16 -22.48
C VAL A 700 2.59 44.10 -21.49
N TYR A 701 2.38 45.40 -21.69
CA TYR A 701 2.81 46.45 -20.78
C TYR A 701 1.79 47.59 -20.72
N LEU A 702 2.04 48.58 -19.86
CA LEU A 702 1.15 49.71 -19.65
C LEU A 702 1.77 51.02 -20.16
N VAL A 703 0.94 51.85 -20.78
CA VAL A 703 1.23 53.25 -21.12
C VAL A 703 0.17 54.13 -20.48
N SER A 704 0.56 55.26 -19.88
CA SER A 704 -0.37 56.17 -19.20
C SER A 704 -0.17 57.65 -19.50
N LYS A 705 0.66 57.97 -20.49
CA LYS A 705 0.86 59.32 -21.03
C LYS A 705 0.32 59.39 -22.44
N CYS A 706 -0.58 60.33 -22.71
CA CYS A 706 -1.20 60.47 -24.02
C CYS A 706 -0.21 60.89 -25.10
N ASP A 707 0.78 61.74 -24.78
CA ASP A 707 1.83 62.12 -25.73
C ASP A 707 2.58 60.90 -26.33
N SER A 708 2.67 59.80 -25.58
CA SER A 708 3.23 58.54 -26.07
C SER A 708 2.30 57.81 -27.04
N LEU A 709 0.99 57.86 -26.82
CA LEU A 709 -0.03 57.19 -27.65
C LEU A 709 -0.46 58.00 -28.89
N ASN A 710 0.01 59.25 -29.01
CA ASN A 710 -0.27 60.11 -30.14
C ASN A 710 0.24 59.48 -31.47
N PRO A 711 -0.63 59.15 -32.44
CA PRO A 711 -0.22 58.51 -33.71
C PRO A 711 0.73 59.35 -34.59
N ILE A 712 0.94 60.64 -34.27
CA ILE A 712 1.86 61.53 -34.97
C ILE A 712 3.30 61.43 -34.45
N THR A 713 3.47 61.04 -33.18
CA THR A 713 4.78 61.04 -32.47
C THR A 713 5.16 59.71 -31.85
N GLY A 714 4.19 58.83 -31.59
CA GLY A 714 4.38 57.47 -31.09
C GLY A 714 4.29 56.42 -32.19
N ASN A 715 4.60 55.17 -31.83
CA ASN A 715 4.54 54.00 -32.72
C ASN A 715 3.48 53.01 -32.21
N TYR A 716 2.25 53.49 -32.04
CA TYR A 716 1.13 52.75 -31.44
C TYR A 716 -0.13 52.79 -32.31
N PHE A 717 -0.78 51.64 -32.46
CA PHE A 717 -2.13 51.53 -32.99
C PHE A 717 -3.14 51.72 -31.87
N ILE A 718 -3.91 52.82 -31.90
CA ILE A 718 -4.89 53.16 -30.85
C ILE A 718 -6.34 52.84 -31.23
N PHE A 719 -6.60 52.55 -32.50
CA PHE A 719 -7.93 52.61 -33.11
C PHE A 719 -8.86 51.41 -32.83
N ASP A 720 -8.36 50.39 -32.12
CA ASP A 720 -9.18 49.32 -31.53
C ASP A 720 -9.83 49.74 -30.19
N VAL A 721 -9.31 50.80 -29.56
CA VAL A 721 -9.74 51.30 -28.24
C VAL A 721 -10.29 52.71 -28.32
N MET A 722 -9.86 53.49 -29.32
CA MET A 722 -10.05 54.95 -29.39
C MET A 722 -10.36 55.40 -30.82
N ASP A 723 -11.53 56.00 -31.05
CA ASP A 723 -11.89 56.48 -32.39
C ASP A 723 -11.09 57.74 -32.81
N ASP A 724 -10.64 58.55 -31.86
CA ASP A 724 -9.74 59.71 -32.06
C ASP A 724 -8.73 59.83 -30.90
N PHE A 725 -7.51 60.32 -31.18
CA PHE A 725 -6.48 60.52 -30.14
C PHE A 725 -6.91 61.54 -29.05
N SER A 726 -7.78 62.49 -29.38
CA SER A 726 -8.34 63.48 -28.43
C SER A 726 -9.27 62.88 -27.37
N ASP A 727 -9.65 61.60 -27.50
CA ASP A 727 -10.32 60.84 -26.43
C ASP A 727 -9.34 60.29 -25.38
N CYS A 728 -8.01 60.47 -25.58
CA CYS A 728 -6.99 60.02 -24.65
C CYS A 728 -6.94 60.89 -23.39
N VAL A 729 -6.77 60.25 -22.23
CA VAL A 729 -6.61 60.96 -20.95
C VAL A 729 -5.39 60.48 -20.17
N ASP A 730 -4.56 61.45 -19.81
CA ASP A 730 -3.34 61.25 -19.03
C ASP A 730 -3.65 60.66 -17.65
N GLY A 731 -2.85 59.67 -17.26
CA GLY A 731 -2.96 58.94 -16.00
C GLY A 731 -3.72 57.61 -16.10
N MET A 732 -4.57 57.41 -17.12
CA MET A 732 -5.24 56.13 -17.35
C MET A 732 -4.25 55.04 -17.75
N ALA A 733 -4.47 53.80 -17.31
CA ALA A 733 -3.63 52.66 -17.69
C ALA A 733 -4.12 52.03 -19.01
N TYR A 734 -3.44 52.33 -20.12
CA TYR A 734 -3.67 51.68 -21.42
C TYR A 734 -2.81 50.41 -21.54
N LEU A 735 -3.45 49.27 -21.77
CA LEU A 735 -2.79 47.99 -22.05
C LEU A 735 -2.32 47.97 -23.49
N VAL A 736 -1.01 47.80 -23.66
CA VAL A 736 -0.35 47.70 -24.96
C VAL A 736 0.18 46.28 -25.16
N LYS A 737 -0.09 45.73 -26.34
CA LYS A 737 0.44 44.45 -26.83
C LYS A 737 1.55 44.70 -27.84
N ALA A 738 2.73 44.14 -27.60
CA ALA A 738 3.82 44.07 -28.56
C ALA A 738 3.92 42.68 -29.19
N THR A 739 4.20 42.66 -30.51
CA THR A 739 4.34 41.44 -31.33
C THR A 739 5.75 41.29 -31.95
N GLY A 740 6.68 42.16 -31.57
CA GLY A 740 8.11 42.04 -31.85
C GLY A 740 8.58 42.35 -33.28
N SER A 741 7.70 42.74 -34.21
CA SER A 741 8.11 43.02 -35.61
C SER A 741 7.30 44.08 -36.38
N ALA A 742 6.46 44.88 -35.72
CA ALA A 742 5.79 46.06 -36.27
C ALA A 742 5.29 46.99 -35.14
N MET A 743 4.53 48.04 -35.50
CA MET A 743 3.83 48.97 -34.60
C MET A 743 3.07 48.24 -33.47
N ASP A 744 3.27 48.68 -32.22
CA ASP A 744 2.60 48.08 -31.05
C ASP A 744 1.12 48.46 -31.02
N THR A 745 0.26 47.66 -30.39
CA THR A 745 -1.20 47.88 -30.41
C THR A 745 -1.76 48.13 -29.02
N VAL A 746 -2.46 49.24 -28.83
CA VAL A 746 -3.30 49.45 -27.63
C VAL A 746 -4.53 48.56 -27.77
N ILE A 747 -4.67 47.60 -26.87
CA ILE A 747 -5.70 46.55 -26.93
C ILE A 747 -6.86 46.81 -25.97
N SER A 748 -6.63 47.57 -24.90
CA SER A 748 -7.62 47.87 -23.88
C SER A 748 -7.18 49.08 -23.06
N TYR A 749 -8.12 49.78 -22.44
CA TYR A 749 -7.83 50.55 -21.22
C TYR A 749 -8.25 49.78 -19.98
N VAL A 750 -7.67 50.13 -18.84
CA VAL A 750 -8.14 49.76 -17.50
C VAL A 750 -8.09 51.00 -16.63
N ASP A 751 -9.22 51.36 -16.02
CA ASP A 751 -9.34 52.47 -15.06
C ASP A 751 -10.06 51.98 -13.79
N THR A 752 -9.91 52.72 -12.70
CA THR A 752 -10.61 52.44 -11.43
C THR A 752 -11.74 53.44 -11.24
N LEU A 753 -12.99 52.99 -11.40
CA LEU A 753 -14.19 53.83 -11.29
C LEU A 753 -14.36 54.44 -9.90
N LEU A 754 -14.10 53.63 -8.88
CA LEU A 754 -14.26 53.96 -7.48
C LEU A 754 -13.42 52.98 -6.63
N ILE A 755 -12.92 53.48 -5.50
CA ILE A 755 -12.27 52.68 -4.47
C ILE A 755 -13.11 52.82 -3.20
N ILE A 756 -13.56 51.69 -2.67
CA ILE A 756 -14.29 51.60 -1.40
C ILE A 756 -13.27 51.16 -0.34
N PRO A 757 -12.87 52.04 0.59
CA PRO A 757 -12.00 51.63 1.69
C PRO A 757 -12.77 50.69 2.62
N LEU A 758 -12.15 49.55 2.96
CA LEU A 758 -12.66 48.61 3.96
C LEU A 758 -11.96 48.93 5.29
N PRO A 759 -12.64 49.56 6.27
CA PRO A 759 -12.02 49.93 7.53
C PRO A 759 -11.57 48.69 8.33
N ASP A 760 -10.48 48.81 9.08
CA ASP A 760 -10.09 47.77 10.03
C ASP A 760 -11.13 47.63 11.18
N PRO A 761 -11.36 46.41 11.69
CA PRO A 761 -12.19 46.18 12.86
C PRO A 761 -11.72 46.95 14.10
N LEU A 762 -12.68 47.52 14.85
CA LEU A 762 -12.40 48.30 16.05
C LEU A 762 -11.89 47.43 17.21
N SER A 763 -12.44 46.24 17.40
CA SER A 763 -11.99 45.31 18.44
C SER A 763 -12.30 43.84 18.14
N TYR A 764 -11.51 42.97 18.76
CA TYR A 764 -11.61 41.50 18.66
C TYR A 764 -11.94 40.89 20.02
N TYR A 765 -12.54 39.70 20.04
CA TYR A 765 -12.73 38.94 21.28
C TYR A 765 -11.37 38.45 21.82
N PRO A 766 -11.01 38.73 23.09
CA PRO A 766 -9.70 38.39 23.64
C PRO A 766 -9.57 36.92 24.08
N ALA A 767 -10.68 36.20 24.23
CA ALA A 767 -10.73 34.83 24.69
C ALA A 767 -11.95 34.10 24.10
N THR A 768 -11.85 32.77 23.97
CA THR A 768 -12.95 31.91 23.51
C THR A 768 -13.94 31.64 24.63
N ASN A 769 -15.22 31.90 24.38
CA ASN A 769 -16.36 31.70 25.26
C ASN A 769 -17.48 30.97 24.52
N ALA A 770 -18.58 30.63 25.20
CA ALA A 770 -19.71 29.88 24.61
C ALA A 770 -20.45 30.56 23.43
N GLY A 771 -20.14 31.83 23.11
CA GLY A 771 -20.75 32.57 22.00
C GLY A 771 -19.78 33.34 21.11
N ALA A 772 -18.46 33.21 21.32
CA ALA A 772 -17.44 33.86 20.48
C ALA A 772 -16.07 33.19 20.63
N ARG A 773 -15.24 33.25 19.58
CA ARG A 773 -13.88 32.68 19.53
C ARG A 773 -12.82 33.78 19.70
N ALA A 774 -11.68 33.45 20.32
CA ALA A 774 -10.56 34.38 20.42
C ALA A 774 -10.09 34.82 19.02
N GLY A 775 -9.88 36.12 18.81
CA GLY A 775 -9.51 36.67 17.49
C GLY A 775 -10.68 36.87 16.52
N GLN A 776 -11.92 36.54 16.90
CA GLN A 776 -13.12 36.90 16.13
C GLN A 776 -13.42 38.40 16.27
N VAL A 777 -13.94 39.04 15.23
CA VAL A 777 -14.36 40.46 15.28
C VAL A 777 -15.51 40.65 16.28
N LYS A 778 -15.31 41.53 17.25
CA LYS A 778 -16.31 41.94 18.24
C LYS A 778 -17.06 43.19 17.79
N GLU A 779 -16.33 44.22 17.40
CA GLU A 779 -16.86 45.50 16.92
C GLU A 779 -16.35 45.75 15.49
N PRO A 780 -17.24 45.90 14.50
CA PRO A 780 -16.85 46.11 13.11
C PRO A 780 -16.17 47.47 12.92
N GLY A 781 -15.35 47.56 11.87
CA GLY A 781 -14.85 48.84 11.37
C GLY A 781 -15.98 49.60 10.69
N PHE A 782 -16.01 50.92 10.83
CA PHE A 782 -17.01 51.78 10.19
C PHE A 782 -16.33 52.96 9.52
N ALA A 783 -16.67 53.21 8.25
CA ALA A 783 -16.15 54.34 7.47
C ALA A 783 -17.28 55.00 6.69
N VAL A 784 -17.27 56.34 6.69
CA VAL A 784 -18.02 57.15 5.73
C VAL A 784 -17.01 57.78 4.79
N TYR A 785 -17.22 57.62 3.49
CA TYR A 785 -16.32 58.06 2.44
C TYR A 785 -17.13 58.81 1.37
N SER A 786 -16.62 59.95 0.92
CA SER A 786 -17.20 60.71 -0.18
C SER A 786 -16.10 60.95 -1.21
N SER A 787 -16.35 60.57 -2.46
CA SER A 787 -15.37 60.63 -3.54
C SER A 787 -15.91 61.41 -4.74
N PRO A 788 -15.25 62.49 -5.18
CA PRO A 788 -15.63 63.18 -6.41
C PRO A 788 -15.35 62.25 -7.61
N VAL A 789 -16.40 61.88 -8.34
CA VAL A 789 -16.26 61.11 -9.57
C VAL A 789 -15.84 62.07 -10.68
N SER A 790 -14.69 61.80 -11.30
CA SER A 790 -14.13 62.70 -12.29
C SER A 790 -15.02 62.80 -13.55
N THR A 791 -15.04 63.98 -14.18
CA THR A 791 -15.72 64.19 -15.46
C THR A 791 -15.19 63.26 -16.55
N HIS A 792 -13.93 62.85 -16.45
CA HIS A 792 -13.32 61.87 -17.33
C HIS A 792 -13.89 60.45 -17.13
N THR A 793 -13.97 59.97 -15.89
CA THR A 793 -14.56 58.67 -15.54
C THR A 793 -15.97 58.55 -16.12
N ILE A 794 -16.74 59.64 -16.08
CA ILE A 794 -18.11 59.68 -16.62
C ILE A 794 -18.09 59.80 -18.15
N ARG A 795 -17.11 60.48 -18.77
CA ARG A 795 -16.88 60.42 -20.23
C ARG A 795 -16.62 59.00 -20.70
N LEU A 796 -15.85 58.20 -19.96
CA LEU A 796 -15.61 56.77 -20.28
C LEU A 796 -16.87 55.92 -20.16
N MET A 797 -17.61 56.04 -19.05
CA MET A 797 -18.91 55.33 -18.87
C MET A 797 -19.94 55.70 -19.94
N THR A 798 -19.76 56.86 -20.59
CA THR A 798 -20.59 57.35 -21.69
C THR A 798 -19.93 57.22 -23.06
N ASN A 799 -18.81 56.51 -23.22
CA ASN A 799 -18.24 56.27 -24.55
C ASN A 799 -19.13 55.32 -25.38
N PRO A 800 -19.14 55.44 -26.72
CA PRO A 800 -19.79 54.44 -27.57
C PRO A 800 -19.12 53.08 -27.42
N GLY A 801 -19.92 52.00 -27.41
CA GLY A 801 -19.47 50.63 -27.13
C GLY A 801 -19.94 50.08 -25.77
N GLN A 802 -19.51 48.85 -25.46
CA GLN A 802 -19.90 48.12 -24.25
C GLN A 802 -18.71 48.03 -23.28
N PRO A 803 -18.65 48.85 -22.22
CA PRO A 803 -17.63 48.68 -21.18
C PRO A 803 -17.97 47.51 -20.26
N TYR A 804 -16.95 47.00 -19.57
CA TYR A 804 -17.05 45.94 -18.57
C TYR A 804 -16.56 46.48 -17.23
N MET A 805 -17.11 45.96 -16.14
CA MET A 805 -16.69 46.25 -14.78
C MET A 805 -16.27 44.97 -14.04
N ALA A 806 -15.24 45.05 -13.21
CA ALA A 806 -14.77 43.94 -12.38
C ALA A 806 -14.38 44.42 -10.97
N PRO A 807 -15.00 43.87 -9.91
CA PRO A 807 -14.54 44.08 -8.54
C PRO A 807 -13.15 43.46 -8.31
N ARG A 808 -12.21 44.26 -7.79
CA ARG A 808 -10.93 43.83 -7.23
C ARG A 808 -10.95 44.05 -5.72
N PHE A 809 -10.69 43.00 -4.97
CA PHE A 809 -10.50 43.07 -3.52
C PHE A 809 -9.01 43.05 -3.21
N HIS A 810 -8.59 43.89 -2.28
CA HIS A 810 -7.31 43.79 -1.59
C HIS A 810 -7.59 43.82 -0.09
N LEU A 811 -7.07 42.84 0.64
CA LEU A 811 -7.10 42.80 2.11
C LEU A 811 -5.67 42.97 2.62
N ASN A 812 -5.51 43.82 3.63
CA ASN A 812 -4.20 44.17 4.19
C ASN A 812 -3.57 43.01 4.98
N GLY A 813 -4.37 42.02 5.38
CA GLY A 813 -3.99 40.95 6.29
C GLY A 813 -4.29 41.29 7.75
N SER A 814 -3.64 40.60 8.68
CA SER A 814 -3.85 40.71 10.13
C SER A 814 -2.58 41.12 10.91
N ASP A 815 -1.57 41.69 10.24
CA ASP A 815 -0.25 42.07 10.82
C ASP A 815 0.42 40.94 11.63
N GLY A 816 0.32 39.69 11.16
CA GLY A 816 0.87 38.52 11.87
C GLY A 816 0.07 38.10 13.11
N LYS A 817 -1.03 38.78 13.46
CA LYS A 817 -1.92 38.41 14.57
C LYS A 817 -2.81 37.26 14.13
N LYS A 818 -3.07 36.32 15.05
CA LYS A 818 -4.12 35.31 14.90
C LYS A 818 -5.48 35.98 14.91
N VAL A 819 -6.29 35.69 13.90
CA VAL A 819 -7.69 36.10 13.79
C VAL A 819 -8.56 34.87 13.52
N PHE A 820 -9.87 35.00 13.77
CA PHE A 820 -10.83 33.93 13.56
C PHE A 820 -11.93 34.40 12.61
N ILE A 821 -12.01 33.80 11.43
CA ILE A 821 -13.02 34.12 10.42
C ILE A 821 -14.30 33.33 10.73
N SER A 822 -15.41 34.03 10.91
CA SER A 822 -16.71 33.45 11.23
C SER A 822 -17.71 33.57 10.08
N SER A 823 -18.71 32.69 10.05
CA SER A 823 -19.85 32.80 9.13
C SER A 823 -20.69 34.07 9.38
N SER A 824 -20.54 34.68 10.56
CA SER A 824 -21.19 35.94 10.94
C SER A 824 -20.43 37.19 10.50
N ASP A 825 -19.30 37.04 9.82
CA ASP A 825 -18.51 38.14 9.29
C ASP A 825 -19.09 38.60 7.94
N TYR A 826 -19.03 39.91 7.69
CA TYR A 826 -19.64 40.53 6.52
C TYR A 826 -19.00 41.87 6.16
N ILE A 827 -19.31 42.34 4.95
CA ILE A 827 -19.18 43.75 4.56
C ILE A 827 -20.58 44.27 4.24
N ASP A 828 -21.02 45.37 4.86
CA ASP A 828 -22.24 46.09 4.52
C ASP A 828 -21.86 47.38 3.79
N ILE A 829 -22.37 47.57 2.57
CA ILE A 829 -22.09 48.74 1.73
C ILE A 829 -23.40 49.43 1.39
N ASN A 830 -23.51 50.67 1.84
CA ASN A 830 -24.60 51.59 1.52
C ASN A 830 -24.02 52.76 0.72
N SER A 831 -24.50 52.98 -0.50
CA SER A 831 -23.91 53.95 -1.43
C SER A 831 -24.95 54.72 -2.24
N ASN A 832 -24.71 56.02 -2.39
CA ASN A 832 -25.50 56.95 -3.19
C ASN A 832 -24.57 57.74 -4.13
N ILE A 833 -24.96 57.92 -5.39
CA ILE A 833 -24.28 58.85 -6.31
C ILE A 833 -25.11 60.10 -6.52
N THR A 834 -24.46 61.27 -6.46
CA THR A 834 -25.08 62.58 -6.66
C THR A 834 -24.49 63.23 -7.90
N PHE A 835 -25.31 63.43 -8.94
CA PHE A 835 -24.93 64.17 -10.15
C PHE A 835 -25.35 65.63 -10.03
N LYS A 836 -24.42 66.55 -10.28
CA LYS A 836 -24.69 67.98 -10.40
C LYS A 836 -24.86 68.34 -11.87
N LEU A 837 -26.09 68.63 -12.26
CA LEU A 837 -26.48 68.86 -13.65
C LEU A 837 -26.80 70.33 -13.89
N SER A 838 -26.36 70.83 -15.05
CA SER A 838 -26.72 72.11 -15.63
C SER A 838 -27.97 71.96 -16.51
N SER A 839 -28.86 72.93 -16.47
CA SER A 839 -30.02 73.01 -17.38
C SER A 839 -29.64 73.25 -18.84
N THR A 840 -28.48 73.88 -19.06
CA THR A 840 -28.00 74.25 -20.39
C THR A 840 -27.53 72.99 -21.11
N GLY A 841 -28.07 72.74 -22.30
CA GLY A 841 -27.86 71.51 -23.07
C GLY A 841 -28.88 70.39 -22.81
N MET A 842 -29.69 70.45 -21.74
CA MET A 842 -30.59 69.35 -21.37
C MET A 842 -31.74 69.11 -22.38
N THR A 843 -32.16 70.16 -23.09
CA THR A 843 -33.22 70.12 -24.11
C THR A 843 -32.68 70.00 -25.54
N SER A 844 -31.35 70.03 -25.74
CA SER A 844 -30.75 69.91 -27.07
C SER A 844 -31.00 68.53 -27.67
N ALA A 845 -31.27 68.49 -28.97
CA ALA A 845 -31.25 67.24 -29.72
C ALA A 845 -29.82 66.69 -29.76
N ALA A 846 -29.67 65.36 -29.64
CA ALA A 846 -28.38 64.72 -29.83
C ALA A 846 -27.97 64.85 -31.31
N PRO A 847 -26.75 65.31 -31.63
CA PRO A 847 -26.28 65.41 -33.02
C PRO A 847 -26.14 64.03 -33.65
N ASP A 848 -26.35 63.95 -34.96
CA ASP A 848 -26.11 62.75 -35.76
C ASP A 848 -24.61 62.47 -35.87
N GLU A 849 -24.20 61.24 -35.57
CA GLU A 849 -22.80 60.80 -35.49
C GLU A 849 -22.61 59.53 -36.33
N ILE A 850 -21.51 59.46 -37.08
CA ILE A 850 -21.06 58.27 -37.81
C ILE A 850 -19.67 57.92 -37.27
N VAL A 851 -19.37 56.63 -37.13
CA VAL A 851 -18.06 56.16 -36.69
C VAL A 851 -17.61 54.96 -37.52
N ILE A 852 -16.55 55.11 -38.31
CA ILE A 852 -15.92 54.03 -39.06
C ILE A 852 -15.33 53.00 -38.08
N LYS A 853 -15.56 51.71 -38.35
CA LYS A 853 -15.03 50.60 -37.58
C LYS A 853 -14.09 49.69 -38.38
N TYR A 854 -14.26 49.60 -39.70
CA TYR A 854 -13.32 48.87 -40.55
C TYR A 854 -13.39 49.32 -42.03
N PRO A 855 -12.27 49.33 -42.78
CA PRO A 855 -10.89 49.38 -42.29
C PRO A 855 -10.63 50.69 -41.53
N ASN A 856 -10.05 50.58 -40.34
CA ASN A 856 -9.74 51.68 -39.41
C ASN A 856 -8.22 51.88 -39.22
N GLY A 857 -7.37 51.24 -40.03
CA GLY A 857 -5.93 51.50 -40.10
C GLY A 857 -5.03 50.29 -39.86
N ASN A 858 -3.77 50.36 -40.30
CA ASN A 858 -2.73 49.32 -40.18
C ASN A 858 -3.07 47.97 -40.88
N GLN A 859 -4.24 47.82 -41.51
CA GLN A 859 -4.57 46.64 -42.32
C GLN A 859 -3.83 46.65 -43.67
N THR A 860 -3.57 45.46 -44.22
CA THR A 860 -3.20 45.29 -45.64
C THR A 860 -4.32 44.56 -46.36
N LEU A 861 -5.07 45.31 -47.17
CA LEU A 861 -6.16 44.81 -48.00
C LEU A 861 -5.58 44.36 -49.36
N ASN A 862 -6.23 43.41 -50.04
CA ASN A 862 -5.85 43.02 -51.39
C ASN A 862 -6.85 43.63 -52.38
N LYS A 863 -6.35 44.29 -53.43
CA LYS A 863 -7.22 45.05 -54.35
C LYS A 863 -8.27 44.18 -55.05
N ASP A 864 -7.98 42.89 -55.26
CA ASP A 864 -8.84 41.95 -55.99
C ASP A 864 -9.62 41.00 -55.06
N LYS A 865 -9.58 41.25 -53.74
CA LYS A 865 -10.44 40.59 -52.77
C LYS A 865 -11.51 41.56 -52.29
N GLU A 866 -12.73 41.05 -52.18
CA GLU A 866 -13.81 41.78 -51.51
C GLU A 866 -13.48 41.98 -50.03
N VAL A 867 -13.78 43.18 -49.53
CA VAL A 867 -13.60 43.61 -48.14
C VAL A 867 -14.85 44.37 -47.71
N THR A 868 -15.35 44.10 -46.51
CA THR A 868 -16.53 44.79 -45.98
C THR A 868 -16.12 46.05 -45.24
N ILE A 869 -16.45 47.23 -45.78
CA ILE A 869 -16.37 48.50 -45.05
C ILE A 869 -17.47 48.48 -43.98
N GLN A 870 -17.15 48.84 -42.74
CA GLN A 870 -18.06 48.82 -41.60
C GLN A 870 -18.04 50.16 -40.87
N TRP A 871 -19.22 50.66 -40.50
CA TRP A 871 -19.38 51.87 -39.68
C TRP A 871 -20.62 51.75 -38.80
N LYS A 872 -20.68 52.53 -37.72
CA LYS A 872 -21.82 52.62 -36.82
C LYS A 872 -22.44 54.01 -36.91
N THR A 873 -23.76 54.08 -37.09
CA THR A 873 -24.52 55.34 -37.18
C THR A 873 -25.35 55.53 -35.91
N PHE A 874 -25.23 56.70 -35.29
CA PHE A 874 -26.09 57.16 -34.21
C PHE A 874 -26.88 58.40 -34.63
N GLY A 875 -28.20 58.40 -34.39
CA GLY A 875 -29.09 59.47 -34.83
C GLY A 875 -30.01 59.05 -35.98
N THR A 876 -30.32 59.97 -36.88
CA THR A 876 -31.24 59.83 -38.03
C THR A 876 -30.53 60.21 -39.34
N VAL A 877 -29.73 59.27 -39.87
CA VAL A 877 -29.09 59.38 -41.19
C VAL A 877 -29.60 58.21 -42.03
N ASP A 878 -30.43 58.46 -43.05
CA ASP A 878 -31.04 57.40 -43.86
C ASP A 878 -30.13 56.89 -44.99
N LYS A 879 -29.15 57.71 -45.42
CA LYS A 879 -28.22 57.40 -46.51
C LYS A 879 -26.84 58.00 -46.32
N VAL A 880 -25.83 57.29 -46.81
CA VAL A 880 -24.42 57.72 -46.79
C VAL A 880 -23.74 57.56 -48.15
N ASP A 881 -22.72 58.40 -48.37
CA ASP A 881 -21.77 58.28 -49.47
C ASP A 881 -20.42 57.82 -48.89
N LEU A 882 -19.80 56.85 -49.56
CA LEU A 882 -18.51 56.25 -49.21
C LEU A 882 -17.45 56.76 -50.18
N ALA A 883 -16.32 57.24 -49.67
CA ALA A 883 -15.19 57.68 -50.49
C ALA A 883 -13.85 57.23 -49.90
N TYR A 884 -12.84 57.07 -50.76
CA TYR A 884 -11.45 56.88 -50.34
C TYR A 884 -10.59 58.10 -50.68
N TYR A 885 -9.50 58.27 -49.94
CA TYR A 885 -8.43 59.20 -50.24
C TYR A 885 -7.11 58.42 -50.24
N ALA A 886 -6.19 58.76 -51.14
CA ALA A 886 -4.86 58.14 -51.21
C ALA A 886 -3.78 59.23 -51.28
N GLY A 887 -2.91 59.23 -50.28
CA GLY A 887 -1.98 60.33 -50.00
C GLY A 887 -2.12 60.79 -48.54
N THR A 888 -1.64 62.00 -48.26
CA THR A 888 -1.46 62.49 -46.89
C THR A 888 -2.40 63.64 -46.57
N ASP A 889 -2.67 63.87 -45.28
CA ASP A 889 -3.45 65.02 -44.78
C ASP A 889 -4.82 65.28 -45.45
N PRO A 890 -5.71 64.28 -45.63
CA PRO A 890 -7.05 64.54 -46.16
C PRO A 890 -7.88 65.42 -45.21
N ASP A 891 -8.48 66.48 -45.77
CA ASP A 891 -9.53 67.24 -45.08
C ASP A 891 -10.88 66.52 -45.26
N VAL A 892 -11.49 66.09 -44.14
CA VAL A 892 -12.82 65.45 -44.13
C VAL A 892 -13.95 66.40 -44.57
N ASN A 893 -13.77 67.71 -44.37
CA ASN A 893 -14.77 68.75 -44.60
C ASN A 893 -14.86 69.15 -46.08
N GLN A 894 -13.82 68.89 -46.85
CA GLN A 894 -13.76 69.20 -48.28
C GLN A 894 -14.02 67.94 -49.11
N ASP A 895 -14.62 68.09 -50.29
CA ASP A 895 -14.79 66.98 -51.24
C ASP A 895 -13.61 66.89 -52.23
N GLU A 896 -12.69 67.87 -52.23
CA GLU A 896 -11.48 67.85 -53.05
C GLU A 896 -10.54 66.69 -52.64
N GLY A 897 -9.99 65.98 -53.65
CA GLY A 897 -9.10 64.83 -53.47
C GLY A 897 -9.77 63.51 -53.07
N TRP A 898 -11.03 63.52 -52.63
CA TRP A 898 -11.78 62.30 -52.32
C TRP A 898 -12.33 61.64 -53.57
N THR A 899 -12.15 60.31 -53.68
CA THR A 899 -12.67 59.49 -54.79
C THR A 899 -13.84 58.64 -54.30
N GLU A 900 -14.99 58.75 -54.96
CA GLU A 900 -16.22 58.03 -54.60
C GLU A 900 -16.04 56.50 -54.76
N ILE A 901 -16.37 55.75 -53.71
CA ILE A 901 -16.50 54.29 -53.71
C ILE A 901 -17.94 53.91 -54.07
N ALA A 902 -18.90 54.53 -53.38
CA ALA A 902 -20.33 54.30 -53.53
C ALA A 902 -21.11 55.52 -53.04
N LYS A 903 -22.33 55.69 -53.55
CA LYS A 903 -23.21 56.83 -53.25
C LYS A 903 -24.60 56.36 -52.89
N ASP A 904 -25.33 57.16 -52.10
CA ASP A 904 -26.74 56.91 -51.78
C ASP A 904 -26.96 55.53 -51.10
N VAL A 905 -25.93 55.02 -50.40
CA VAL A 905 -25.94 53.71 -49.72
C VAL A 905 -26.95 53.76 -48.59
N GLU A 906 -27.87 52.79 -48.55
CA GLU A 906 -28.85 52.67 -47.47
C GLU A 906 -28.15 52.53 -46.12
N ASN A 907 -28.60 53.32 -45.15
CA ASN A 907 -27.97 53.40 -43.84
C ASN A 907 -29.03 53.26 -42.74
N VAL A 908 -28.76 52.38 -41.78
CA VAL A 908 -29.63 52.14 -40.62
C VAL A 908 -28.97 52.67 -39.34
N LYS A 909 -29.79 52.95 -38.32
CA LYS A 909 -29.28 53.24 -36.98
C LYS A 909 -28.64 51.97 -36.39
N GLY A 910 -27.41 52.09 -35.89
CA GLY A 910 -26.59 50.96 -35.44
C GLY A 910 -25.50 50.60 -36.44
N ASP A 911 -25.16 49.32 -36.50
CA ASP A 911 -24.03 48.82 -37.30
C ASP A 911 -24.42 48.66 -38.78
N ASN A 912 -23.56 49.15 -39.67
CA ASN A 912 -23.73 49.16 -41.12
C ASN A 912 -22.52 48.52 -41.80
N ALA A 913 -22.74 47.98 -42.99
CA ALA A 913 -21.73 47.27 -43.76
C ALA A 913 -21.91 47.48 -45.27
N TYR A 914 -20.80 47.61 -46.00
CA TYR A 914 -20.79 47.69 -47.47
C TYR A 914 -19.64 46.85 -48.03
N ASN A 915 -19.95 45.91 -48.92
CA ASN A 915 -18.94 45.08 -49.56
C ASN A 915 -18.29 45.85 -50.71
N TRP A 916 -16.98 46.06 -50.60
CA TRP A 916 -16.15 46.81 -51.52
C TRP A 916 -15.05 45.88 -52.07
N THR A 917 -14.86 45.88 -53.40
CA THR A 917 -13.66 45.29 -54.00
C THR A 917 -12.79 46.44 -54.49
N PRO A 918 -11.61 46.73 -53.90
CA PRO A 918 -10.91 47.98 -54.18
C PRO A 918 -10.58 48.20 -55.65
N SER A 919 -10.30 47.14 -56.42
CA SER A 919 -10.04 47.23 -57.86
C SER A 919 -11.27 47.62 -58.71
N SER A 920 -12.48 47.70 -58.15
CA SER A 920 -13.66 48.25 -58.84
C SER A 920 -13.72 49.78 -58.82
N THR A 921 -12.98 50.45 -57.93
CA THR A 921 -13.00 51.91 -57.80
C THR A 921 -11.93 52.56 -58.68
N THR A 922 -12.32 53.62 -59.39
CA THR A 922 -11.45 54.45 -60.23
C THR A 922 -10.21 54.89 -59.45
N GLY A 923 -9.04 54.86 -60.09
CA GLY A 923 -7.77 55.29 -59.49
C GLY A 923 -7.01 54.20 -58.72
N ILE A 924 -7.69 53.19 -58.15
CA ILE A 924 -7.03 52.12 -57.37
C ILE A 924 -6.07 51.30 -58.24
N ASN A 925 -6.52 50.74 -59.38
CA ASN A 925 -5.66 49.86 -60.20
C ASN A 925 -4.38 50.57 -60.72
N SER A 926 -4.44 51.88 -60.93
CA SER A 926 -3.33 52.74 -61.40
C SER A 926 -2.56 53.42 -60.26
N MET A 927 -2.86 53.13 -59.00
CA MET A 927 -2.26 53.81 -57.85
C MET A 927 -0.74 53.63 -57.81
N ALA A 928 0.00 54.73 -57.72
CA ALA A 928 1.44 54.74 -57.56
C ALA A 928 1.86 54.06 -56.25
N THR A 929 2.97 53.31 -56.26
CA THR A 929 3.38 52.48 -55.10
C THR A 929 3.52 53.28 -53.80
N ALA A 930 4.00 54.53 -53.87
CA ALA A 930 4.17 55.43 -52.72
C ALA A 930 2.87 56.03 -52.14
N LEU A 931 1.69 55.67 -52.69
CA LEU A 931 0.39 56.06 -52.14
C LEU A 931 -0.39 54.86 -51.59
N ARG A 932 0.11 53.63 -51.82
CA ARG A 932 -0.63 52.39 -51.53
C ARG A 932 -0.74 52.06 -50.06
N ASP A 933 0.18 52.54 -49.24
CA ASP A 933 0.19 52.44 -47.78
C ASP A 933 -0.53 53.60 -47.07
N SER A 934 -0.94 54.61 -47.85
CA SER A 934 -1.47 55.89 -47.39
C SER A 934 -2.93 56.07 -47.83
N VAL A 935 -3.77 55.05 -47.63
CA VAL A 935 -5.20 55.08 -48.00
C VAL A 935 -6.10 55.25 -46.76
N ARG A 936 -7.13 56.10 -46.86
CA ARG A 936 -8.19 56.27 -45.84
C ARG A 936 -9.57 56.22 -46.47
N ILE A 937 -10.58 55.90 -45.65
CA ILE A 937 -12.00 55.96 -46.02
C ILE A 937 -12.68 57.10 -45.27
N ARG A 938 -13.67 57.69 -45.90
CA ARG A 938 -14.64 58.62 -45.30
C ARG A 938 -16.05 58.12 -45.58
N VAL A 939 -16.89 58.20 -44.55
CA VAL A 939 -18.34 58.04 -44.65
C VAL A 939 -18.96 59.41 -44.41
N LYS A 940 -19.84 59.88 -45.30
CA LYS A 940 -20.61 61.11 -45.08
C LYS A 940 -22.09 60.85 -45.28
N SER A 941 -22.97 61.54 -44.55
CA SER A 941 -24.37 61.63 -44.92
C SER A 941 -24.48 62.26 -46.32
N THR A 942 -25.46 61.84 -47.13
CA THR A 942 -25.62 62.35 -48.50
C THR A 942 -25.97 63.86 -48.53
N ASP A 943 -26.48 64.42 -47.44
CA ASP A 943 -26.67 65.87 -47.26
C ASP A 943 -25.40 66.62 -46.81
N GLY A 944 -24.31 65.89 -46.56
CA GLY A 944 -22.99 66.40 -46.21
C GLY A 944 -22.84 66.94 -44.78
N LYS A 945 -23.87 66.87 -43.92
CA LYS A 945 -23.86 67.44 -42.57
C LYS A 945 -23.08 66.61 -41.55
N THR A 946 -23.20 65.29 -41.60
CA THR A 946 -22.47 64.36 -40.72
C THR A 946 -21.40 63.65 -41.52
N ARG A 947 -20.16 63.66 -41.04
CA ARG A 947 -19.02 63.07 -41.74
C ARG A 947 -18.10 62.42 -40.73
N ASP A 948 -17.52 61.29 -41.11
CA ASP A 948 -16.50 60.63 -40.33
C ASP A 948 -15.36 60.11 -41.20
N MET A 949 -14.16 60.14 -40.60
CA MET A 949 -12.90 59.64 -41.12
C MET A 949 -12.09 59.03 -39.95
N SER A 950 -12.77 58.48 -38.94
CA SER A 950 -12.11 57.87 -37.77
C SER A 950 -11.29 56.66 -38.22
N GLY A 951 -10.15 56.44 -37.55
CA GLY A 951 -9.14 55.46 -37.97
C GLY A 951 -7.95 56.04 -38.75
N TRP A 952 -6.94 55.20 -38.96
CA TRP A 952 -5.65 55.52 -39.58
C TRP A 952 -5.56 55.07 -41.05
N TYR A 953 -4.38 55.27 -41.64
CA TYR A 953 -4.04 54.75 -42.96
C TYR A 953 -3.97 53.22 -42.99
N PHE A 954 -4.45 52.64 -44.09
CA PHE A 954 -4.30 51.22 -44.42
C PHE A 954 -3.65 51.03 -45.79
N THR A 955 -3.12 49.82 -46.03
CA THR A 955 -2.41 49.47 -47.26
C THR A 955 -3.30 48.73 -48.25
N ILE A 956 -3.24 49.07 -49.54
CA ILE A 956 -3.83 48.32 -50.66
C ILE A 956 -2.71 47.59 -51.44
N SER A 957 -2.69 46.27 -51.32
CA SER A 957 -1.77 45.40 -52.05
C SER A 957 -2.27 45.07 -53.46
N HIS A 958 -1.39 45.26 -54.46
CA HIS A 958 -1.64 44.96 -55.88
C HIS A 958 -1.17 43.57 -56.31
N SER A 959 -0.53 42.83 -55.40
CA SER A 959 0.03 41.49 -55.61
C SER A 959 -0.48 40.55 -54.51
N SER A 960 -0.51 39.25 -54.79
CA SER A 960 -1.01 38.20 -53.89
C SER A 960 -0.03 37.82 -52.75
N GLY A 961 0.97 38.65 -52.44
CA GLY A 961 2.00 38.40 -51.43
C GLY A 961 2.28 39.63 -50.57
N LYS A 962 2.81 39.40 -49.35
CA LYS A 962 3.14 40.47 -48.39
C LYS A 962 4.09 41.50 -49.00
N ILE A 963 3.74 42.78 -48.88
CA ILE A 963 4.60 43.92 -49.20
C ILE A 963 5.31 44.33 -47.90
N GLN A 964 6.62 44.62 -47.95
CA GLN A 964 7.31 45.32 -46.86
C GLN A 964 6.92 46.80 -46.91
N SER A 965 6.37 47.33 -45.82
CA SER A 965 6.07 48.76 -45.69
C SER A 965 7.36 49.59 -45.69
N VAL A 966 7.34 50.71 -46.41
CA VAL A 966 8.42 51.71 -46.41
C VAL A 966 7.84 53.01 -45.86
N SER A 967 7.65 53.05 -44.55
CA SER A 967 7.02 54.19 -43.87
C SER A 967 8.02 55.34 -43.67
N GLU A 968 7.94 56.39 -44.51
CA GLU A 968 8.31 57.73 -44.05
C GLU A 968 7.12 58.32 -43.27
N ILE A 969 7.39 58.81 -42.06
CA ILE A 969 6.37 59.24 -41.11
C ILE A 969 5.77 60.58 -41.55
N VAL A 970 4.48 60.59 -41.90
CA VAL A 970 3.78 61.81 -42.30
C VAL A 970 2.98 62.42 -41.14
N LYS A 971 3.14 63.73 -40.96
CA LYS A 971 2.60 64.52 -39.83
C LYS A 971 1.23 65.11 -40.16
N ILE A 972 0.28 65.05 -39.23
CA ILE A 972 -1.08 65.61 -39.40
C ILE A 972 -1.46 66.49 -38.19
N ARG A 973 -2.42 67.42 -38.36
CA ARG A 973 -3.03 68.24 -37.28
C ARG A 973 -4.37 67.70 -36.79
N LYS A 974 -4.82 68.15 -35.60
CA LYS A 974 -6.11 67.81 -34.97
C LYS A 974 -7.32 67.93 -35.91
N ASN A 975 -8.25 66.98 -35.78
CA ASN A 975 -9.62 67.07 -36.30
C ASN A 975 -10.41 68.16 -35.52
N PRO A 976 -10.98 69.19 -36.19
CA PRO A 976 -11.62 70.31 -35.50
C PRO A 976 -13.06 70.05 -35.00
N TYR A 977 -13.67 68.89 -35.32
CA TYR A 977 -15.11 68.64 -35.07
C TYR A 977 -15.45 67.83 -33.79
N LYS A 978 -14.48 67.48 -32.95
CA LYS A 978 -14.69 66.79 -31.65
C LYS A 978 -14.27 67.68 -30.45
N GLN A 979 -14.82 68.90 -30.36
CA GLN A 979 -14.80 69.75 -29.15
C GLN A 979 -16.17 69.75 -28.48
#